data_AF-A0A7Y9NLY2-F1
#
_entry.id   AF-A0A7Y9NLY2-F1
#
_cell.length_a   1.000
_cell.length_b   1.000
_cell.length_c   1.000
_cell.angle_alpha   90.00
_cell.angle_beta   90.00
_cell.angle_gamma   90.00
#
_symmetry.space_group_name_H-M   'P 1'
#
loop_
_entity.id
_entity.type
_entity.pdbx_description
1 polymer ?
#
loop_
_entity_poly.entity_id
_entity_poly.type
_entity_poly.pdbx_seq_one_letter_code
_entity_poly.pdbx_strand_id
1 'polypeptide(L)'
;MRSRLLSHLIAPITLLASAFSPLSQAAVQSRIASAVDGGSRTPLPGTIMSRARRATDLGAAPADKKLESMSLRFSMTSAQQAGLSQLLADQLNPSSASYHQWLTPEQFGTRFGLSSADIAKVSTWLTSQGLTITRTARSSTFISFSGTVAQVQQAFGTSIHSLSLNGEPHISNVTDPVLPSAIAGVVTSIVGLNDFKAKPHSRARNVSPIDPSQPLYTQTLNGVTSHYISPADFYTIYDENPLLTASTPINGTGVTIAVMGNTDLTSGNVLPDANVAQFRSAAGLPTINLKLQSAIPAGGSDAGVSASDIDEAHLDIEWSSAAAPGATILYVYSSSNIFADSLTYSIDNKVAPIITISYGLCESGWGTAMLSSYNSLLAQANAQGQTVVSSSGDAGAADCDADGLATEGLNVDFPSSSPYVTSAGGAMFSGDVNTPATYWSSSNGTNGGSAQLYIPEQPWNETTSSAGLGFGNGTGGGAGGGGASAFFSKPAWQTGAGVPSDSSRDLPDIALNAAALHDGYLVCSSGDGQGETPCVNGFLSSNGDPNVFGGTSFVAPVFAGILALVEQKTNPTGATTGWLGNVGPTLYGFLNGPTYSSVFHDIISGNNSVPCTQGTPNCPNGGSIGFTAGNTYDQATGLGSFDVNALVTGWSGVKPVGTGVGSGIGTSVSTTALTTTASLCAVSAGTLALNVTVAGTASGPTPTGTIQFFVDNVAVVGGTATLSSGTASYSLVTSSLSSGGHNISAVYSGDGNYAGSKGTLLGPNINASFYPNGPIASVDIVSSSSSGKPDFSFAPATCGATTTVQPGATASGVIFTITPVNGFTGTVSLTATNNDGMAATPSFSVSPVAITTSSGVTTSFVVVASEPTTVANSIRPGLKPSGRRPSAKMPWYAAGSGATLAGLCLLMLPRRRRWVALLAAVISISALTAAGCGSSTSNTGGGGGTTPPAGTTNASKGIYTFTVTAVSGTLVHSTQISYNVP
;
A
#
# COMPACT_ATOMS: atom_id res chain seq x y z
N MET A 1 5.29 87.43 32.11
CA MET A 1 4.77 87.37 33.51
C MET A 1 4.71 85.90 33.91
N ARG A 2 5.81 85.32 34.41
CA ARG A 2 6.08 85.02 35.84
C ARG A 2 4.90 84.42 36.62
N SER A 3 5.12 83.17 37.04
CA SER A 3 4.59 82.47 38.22
C SER A 3 3.18 81.88 38.12
N ARG A 4 3.08 80.55 38.04
CA ARG A 4 2.80 79.64 39.18
C ARG A 4 2.61 78.19 38.69
N LEU A 5 2.86 77.26 39.62
CA LEU A 5 2.56 75.81 39.62
C LEU A 5 3.72 74.86 39.28
N LEU A 6 4.65 74.77 40.25
CA LEU A 6 5.20 73.48 40.69
C LEU A 6 4.36 73.00 41.89
N SER A 7 3.97 71.73 41.90
CA SER A 7 3.98 70.79 43.05
C SER A 7 2.97 69.66 42.79
N HIS A 8 3.43 68.48 42.38
CA HIS A 8 3.11 67.17 43.00
C HIS A 8 3.84 66.05 42.26
N LEU A 9 4.81 65.47 42.96
CA LEU A 9 5.59 64.29 42.60
C LEU A 9 4.92 63.01 43.17
N ILE A 10 5.02 61.93 42.39
CA ILE A 10 5.19 60.51 42.78
C ILE A 10 3.95 59.66 43.16
N ALA A 11 3.71 58.68 42.25
CA ALA A 11 3.19 57.29 42.37
C ALA A 11 1.66 57.01 42.28
N PRO A 12 1.23 55.84 41.72
CA PRO A 12 1.99 54.76 41.06
C PRO A 12 1.47 54.29 39.68
N ILE A 13 2.42 53.81 38.88
CA ILE A 13 2.25 52.86 37.76
C ILE A 13 1.96 51.49 38.39
N THR A 14 0.70 51.16 38.65
CA THR A 14 0.28 49.83 39.15
C THR A 14 -1.11 49.44 38.61
N LEU A 15 -1.31 49.47 37.29
CA LEU A 15 -2.55 48.92 36.70
C LEU A 15 -2.42 48.50 35.23
N LEU A 16 -1.32 47.89 34.80
CA LEU A 16 -1.23 47.32 33.43
C LEU A 16 -0.23 46.15 33.33
N ALA A 17 -0.13 45.32 34.37
CA ALA A 17 0.75 44.14 34.43
C ALA A 17 0.05 42.90 35.00
N SER A 18 -1.23 42.70 34.67
CA SER A 18 -2.03 41.57 35.18
C SER A 18 -2.88 40.93 34.08
N ALA A 19 -2.23 40.49 32.98
CA ALA A 19 -2.86 39.61 31.99
C ALA A 19 -1.91 38.59 31.35
N PHE A 20 -0.65 38.48 31.80
CA PHE A 20 0.25 37.38 31.45
C PHE A 20 0.53 36.54 32.69
N SER A 21 -0.49 35.80 33.14
CA SER A 21 -0.21 34.60 33.92
C SER A 21 0.38 33.58 32.94
N PRO A 22 1.61 33.06 33.14
CA PRO A 22 2.01 31.87 32.44
C PRO A 22 1.00 30.80 32.85
N LEU A 23 0.23 30.30 31.89
CA LEU A 23 -0.50 29.04 32.07
C LEU A 23 0.56 28.01 32.43
N SER A 24 0.65 27.67 33.72
CA SER A 24 1.39 26.52 34.19
C SER A 24 0.75 25.31 33.52
N GLN A 25 1.33 24.88 32.39
CA GLN A 25 0.98 23.61 31.79
C GLN A 25 1.35 22.55 32.82
N ALA A 26 0.35 21.85 33.35
CA ALA A 26 0.56 20.76 34.28
C ALA A 26 1.48 19.73 33.62
N ALA A 27 2.50 19.28 34.36
CA ALA A 27 3.43 18.26 33.85
C ALA A 27 2.66 16.99 33.44
N VAL A 28 3.09 16.32 32.36
CA VAL A 28 2.50 15.04 31.92
C VAL A 28 2.50 14.06 33.09
N GLN A 29 1.31 13.59 33.46
CA GLN A 29 1.13 12.67 34.57
C GLN A 29 1.80 11.33 34.27
N SER A 30 2.57 10.80 35.22
CA SER A 30 3.12 9.44 35.12
C SER A 30 2.02 8.39 35.15
N ARG A 31 2.07 7.44 34.21
CA ARG A 31 1.06 6.39 34.01
C ARG A 31 1.53 5.01 34.43
N ILE A 32 2.84 4.79 34.59
CA ILE A 32 3.39 3.52 35.07
C ILE A 32 3.50 3.63 36.60
N ALA A 33 2.53 3.07 37.32
CA ALA A 33 2.45 3.23 38.78
C ALA A 33 3.50 2.39 39.54
N SER A 34 3.80 1.17 39.07
CA SER A 34 4.69 0.21 39.73
C SER A 34 6.08 0.15 39.07
N ALA A 35 6.98 -0.63 39.66
CA ALA A 35 8.16 -1.12 38.94
C ALA A 35 7.70 -2.01 37.77
N VAL A 36 8.47 -2.02 36.69
CA VAL A 36 8.23 -2.88 35.53
C VAL A 36 8.93 -4.20 35.77
N ASP A 37 8.21 -5.21 36.23
CA ASP A 37 8.74 -6.55 36.53
C ASP A 37 8.33 -7.63 35.52
N GLY A 38 8.91 -8.82 35.68
CA GLY A 38 8.70 -9.96 34.81
C GLY A 38 7.40 -10.75 35.06
N GLY A 39 6.70 -10.51 36.17
CA GLY A 39 5.80 -11.49 36.78
C GLY A 39 4.43 -11.58 36.13
N SER A 40 3.74 -10.45 35.97
CA SER A 40 2.44 -10.39 35.27
C SER A 40 2.64 -9.94 33.82
N ARG A 41 2.01 -10.65 32.88
CA ARG A 41 2.13 -10.43 31.44
C ARG A 41 0.76 -10.20 30.80
N THR A 42 0.67 -9.23 29.91
CA THR A 42 -0.56 -8.90 29.15
C THR A 42 -0.26 -8.95 27.64
N PRO A 43 -1.08 -9.61 26.81
CA PRO A 43 -0.90 -9.64 25.35
C PRO A 43 -1.01 -8.25 24.70
N LEU A 44 -0.23 -8.04 23.65
CA LEU A 44 -0.33 -6.90 22.74
C LEU A 44 -0.77 -7.43 21.36
N PRO A 45 -2.09 -7.50 21.09
CA PRO A 45 -2.62 -8.03 19.84
C PRO A 45 -2.38 -7.10 18.63
N GLY A 46 -2.51 -7.66 17.43
CA GLY A 46 -2.54 -6.89 16.18
C GLY A 46 -1.15 -6.50 15.65
N THR A 47 -0.11 -7.22 16.08
CA THR A 47 1.30 -6.95 15.71
C THR A 47 1.79 -7.78 14.53
N ILE A 48 1.14 -8.89 14.22
CA ILE A 48 1.49 -9.80 13.12
C ILE A 48 1.04 -9.19 11.78
N MET A 49 1.96 -9.02 10.84
CA MET A 49 1.66 -8.56 9.47
C MET A 49 0.76 -9.59 8.76
N SER A 50 -0.24 -9.14 7.98
CA SER A 50 -1.10 -10.07 7.24
C SER A 50 -0.30 -10.87 6.21
N ARG A 51 0.71 -10.26 5.58
CA ARG A 51 1.68 -10.93 4.69
C ARG A 51 2.45 -12.07 5.38
N ALA A 52 2.80 -11.91 6.66
CA ALA A 52 3.44 -12.97 7.43
C ALA A 52 2.53 -14.20 7.57
N ARG A 53 1.22 -13.98 7.66
CA ARG A 53 0.23 -15.06 7.76
C ARG A 53 0.12 -15.84 6.44
N ARG A 54 0.27 -15.18 5.29
CA ARG A 54 0.24 -15.81 3.96
C ARG A 54 1.56 -16.48 3.56
N ALA A 55 2.65 -16.16 4.24
CA ALA A 55 3.96 -16.72 3.93
C ALA A 55 4.08 -18.19 4.36
N THR A 56 4.91 -18.94 3.63
CA THR A 56 5.30 -20.29 4.04
C THR A 56 6.21 -20.19 5.26
N ASP A 57 5.81 -20.83 6.36
CA ASP A 57 6.63 -20.90 7.58
C ASP A 57 7.78 -21.91 7.40
N LEU A 58 9.02 -21.42 7.49
CA LEU A 58 10.24 -22.22 7.39
C LEU A 58 10.80 -22.64 8.75
N GLY A 59 10.08 -22.35 9.84
CA GLY A 59 10.46 -22.63 11.22
C GLY A 59 11.16 -21.47 11.92
N ALA A 60 11.67 -21.72 13.14
CA ALA A 60 12.26 -20.70 13.99
C ALA A 60 13.39 -19.91 13.29
N ALA A 61 13.41 -18.59 13.48
CA ALA A 61 14.48 -17.74 13.00
C ALA A 61 15.79 -18.01 13.78
N PRO A 62 16.97 -17.74 13.20
CA PRO A 62 18.25 -17.89 13.90
C PRO A 62 18.27 -17.06 15.19
N ALA A 63 18.54 -17.71 16.32
CA ALA A 63 18.45 -17.11 17.65
C ALA A 63 19.41 -15.92 17.86
N ASP A 64 20.53 -15.91 17.15
CA ASP A 64 21.58 -14.90 17.16
C ASP A 64 21.38 -13.79 16.13
N LYS A 65 20.39 -13.93 15.21
CA LYS A 65 20.05 -12.87 14.26
C LYS A 65 19.68 -11.60 15.03
N LYS A 66 20.38 -10.52 14.75
CA LYS A 66 20.11 -9.20 15.34
C LYS A 66 18.97 -8.51 14.60
N LEU A 67 18.01 -7.98 15.37
CA LEU A 67 16.98 -7.06 14.91
C LEU A 67 17.44 -5.63 15.26
N GLU A 68 17.76 -4.83 14.25
CA GLU A 68 18.50 -3.57 14.42
C GLU A 68 17.60 -2.35 14.64
N SER A 69 16.40 -2.35 14.04
CA SER A 69 15.48 -1.21 14.01
C SER A 69 14.16 -1.52 14.73
N MET A 70 14.22 -1.86 16.02
CA MET A 70 13.02 -2.06 16.84
C MET A 70 12.60 -0.79 17.57
N SER A 71 11.30 -0.63 17.84
CA SER A 71 10.81 0.48 18.68
C SER A 71 9.55 0.13 19.45
N LEU A 72 9.51 0.48 20.75
CA LEU A 72 8.29 0.52 21.55
C LEU A 72 7.61 1.86 21.28
N ARG A 73 6.38 1.82 20.75
CA ARG A 73 5.56 3.00 20.45
C ARG A 73 4.49 3.16 21.54
N PHE A 74 4.33 4.37 22.06
CA PHE A 74 3.46 4.62 23.21
C PHE A 74 2.08 5.17 22.80
N SER A 75 1.06 4.84 23.59
CA SER A 75 -0.32 5.28 23.38
C SER A 75 -0.57 6.61 24.09
N MET A 76 -1.41 7.48 23.50
CA MET A 76 -1.96 8.65 24.18
C MET A 76 -3.08 8.23 25.14
N THR A 77 -3.27 8.97 26.23
CA THR A 77 -4.54 8.92 26.98
C THR A 77 -5.67 9.53 26.16
N SER A 78 -6.92 9.26 26.53
CA SER A 78 -8.07 9.88 25.87
C SER A 78 -8.06 11.40 25.90
N ALA A 79 -7.63 11.99 27.01
CA ALA A 79 -7.51 13.44 27.13
C ALA A 79 -6.41 14.01 26.23
N GLN A 80 -5.26 13.31 26.12
CA GLN A 80 -4.19 13.70 25.21
C GLN A 80 -4.63 13.59 23.75
N GLN A 81 -5.33 12.51 23.39
CA GLN A 81 -5.83 12.28 22.04
C GLN A 81 -6.84 13.35 21.62
N ALA A 82 -7.84 13.64 22.45
CA ALA A 82 -8.79 14.72 22.21
C ALA A 82 -8.08 16.08 22.12
N GLY A 83 -7.07 16.31 22.95
CA GLY A 83 -6.25 17.52 22.92
C GLY A 83 -5.42 17.67 21.64
N LEU A 84 -4.93 16.57 21.06
CA LEU A 84 -4.21 16.58 19.78
C LEU A 84 -5.17 16.83 18.62
N SER A 85 -6.29 16.12 18.59
CA SER A 85 -7.34 16.29 17.58
C SER A 85 -7.86 17.73 17.54
N GLN A 86 -8.06 18.37 18.71
CA GLN A 86 -8.42 19.78 18.79
C GLN A 86 -7.29 20.70 18.30
N LEU A 87 -6.05 20.44 18.73
CA LEU A 87 -4.89 21.23 18.30
C LEU A 87 -4.73 21.23 16.78
N LEU A 88 -4.86 20.08 16.13
CA LEU A 88 -4.71 19.95 14.68
C LEU A 88 -5.76 20.78 13.92
N ALA A 89 -7.02 20.76 14.38
CA ALA A 89 -8.08 21.59 13.80
C ALA A 89 -7.80 23.09 14.02
N ASP A 90 -7.41 23.47 15.24
CA ASP A 90 -7.11 24.86 15.60
C ASP A 90 -5.90 25.41 14.85
N GLN A 91 -4.86 24.60 14.61
CA GLN A 91 -3.66 25.00 13.89
C GLN A 91 -3.93 25.32 12.42
N LEU A 92 -5.01 24.80 11.84
CA LEU A 92 -5.39 25.04 10.44
C LEU A 92 -6.56 26.03 10.30
N ASN A 93 -7.13 26.50 11.40
CA ASN A 93 -8.23 27.46 11.41
C ASN A 93 -7.71 28.90 11.48
N PRO A 94 -7.83 29.75 10.43
CA PRO A 94 -7.33 31.12 10.44
C PRO A 94 -7.93 32.03 11.53
N SER A 95 -9.06 31.64 12.12
CA SER A 95 -9.70 32.37 13.22
C SER A 95 -9.22 31.93 14.61
N SER A 96 -8.40 30.88 14.70
CA SER A 96 -7.88 30.36 15.96
C SER A 96 -6.62 31.10 16.40
N ALA A 97 -6.46 31.29 17.70
CA ALA A 97 -5.21 31.79 18.28
C ALA A 97 -4.03 30.81 18.10
N SER A 98 -4.29 29.54 17.80
CA SER A 98 -3.28 28.53 17.52
C SER A 98 -2.99 28.37 16.03
N TYR A 99 -3.57 29.20 15.14
CA TYR A 99 -3.33 29.14 13.71
C TYR A 99 -1.82 29.21 13.40
N HIS A 100 -1.33 28.17 12.73
CA HIS A 100 0.09 27.95 12.40
C HIS A 100 1.07 28.06 13.59
N GLN A 101 0.58 27.87 14.82
CA GLN A 101 1.42 27.78 16.02
C GLN A 101 1.92 26.34 16.17
N TRP A 102 2.88 25.98 15.34
CA TRP A 102 3.44 24.63 15.25
C TRP A 102 4.27 24.26 16.48
N LEU A 103 4.16 23.00 16.91
CA LEU A 103 4.94 22.50 18.05
C LEU A 103 6.36 22.09 17.63
N THR A 104 7.31 22.21 18.55
CA THR A 104 8.55 21.42 18.50
C THR A 104 8.28 19.97 18.96
N PRO A 105 9.16 19.00 18.65
CA PRO A 105 9.03 17.65 19.17
C PRO A 105 8.95 17.60 20.71
N GLU A 106 9.73 18.43 21.42
CA GLU A 106 9.68 18.51 22.88
C GLU A 106 8.33 19.05 23.38
N GLN A 107 7.82 20.12 22.76
CA GLN A 107 6.50 20.67 23.10
C GLN A 107 5.40 19.66 22.85
N PHE A 108 5.49 18.89 21.75
CA PHE A 108 4.60 17.76 21.50
C PHE A 108 4.68 16.74 22.65
N GLY A 109 5.89 16.34 23.06
CA GLY A 109 6.10 15.39 24.14
C GLY A 109 5.55 15.86 25.49
N THR A 110 5.67 17.14 25.81
CA THR A 110 5.09 17.72 27.05
C THR A 110 3.56 17.72 27.07
N ARG A 111 2.89 17.50 25.94
CA ARG A 111 1.43 17.47 25.85
C ARG A 111 0.90 16.07 25.60
N PHE A 112 1.55 15.31 24.72
CA PHE A 112 1.01 14.09 24.12
C PHE A 112 1.93 12.86 24.28
N GLY A 113 3.14 13.03 24.82
CA GLY A 113 4.08 11.93 25.08
C GLY A 113 3.87 11.24 26.42
N LEU A 114 4.77 10.30 26.74
CA LEU A 114 4.94 9.77 28.10
C LEU A 114 5.72 10.74 28.99
N SER A 115 5.51 10.62 30.31
CA SER A 115 6.31 11.36 31.28
C SER A 115 7.78 10.88 31.24
N SER A 116 8.73 11.76 31.54
CA SER A 116 10.16 11.39 31.61
C SER A 116 10.44 10.28 32.63
N ALA A 117 9.65 10.21 33.72
CA ALA A 117 9.72 9.15 34.71
C ALA A 117 9.26 7.79 34.14
N ASP A 118 8.21 7.77 33.31
CA ASP A 118 7.75 6.54 32.65
C ASP A 118 8.76 6.07 31.59
N ILE A 119 9.30 7.00 30.78
CA ILE A 119 10.36 6.71 29.83
C ILE A 119 11.55 6.06 30.54
N ALA A 120 11.99 6.61 31.69
CA ALA A 120 13.08 6.02 32.46
C ALA A 120 12.77 4.59 32.93
N LYS A 121 11.54 4.31 33.40
CA LYS A 121 11.12 2.96 33.81
C LYS A 121 11.15 1.97 32.65
N VAL A 122 10.62 2.34 31.49
CA VAL A 122 10.64 1.49 30.29
C VAL A 122 12.08 1.26 29.82
N SER A 123 12.91 2.31 29.80
CA SER A 123 14.33 2.21 29.43
C SER A 123 15.09 1.25 30.35
N THR A 124 14.95 1.38 31.67
CA THR A 124 15.57 0.46 32.63
C THR A 124 15.12 -0.98 32.40
N TRP A 125 13.83 -1.19 32.13
CA TRP A 125 13.31 -2.53 31.83
C TRP A 125 13.90 -3.10 30.55
N LEU A 126 13.88 -2.37 29.43
CA LEU A 126 14.48 -2.83 28.16
C LEU A 126 15.94 -3.25 28.33
N THR A 127 16.75 -2.42 28.98
CA THR A 127 18.15 -2.73 29.26
C THR A 127 18.32 -3.95 30.17
N SER A 128 17.43 -4.13 31.15
CA SER A 128 17.43 -5.33 32.01
C SER A 128 17.14 -6.64 31.25
N GLN A 129 16.48 -6.55 30.09
CA GLN A 129 16.24 -7.70 29.19
C GLN A 129 17.43 -7.95 28.24
N GLY A 130 18.53 -7.21 28.39
CA GLY A 130 19.71 -7.30 27.51
C GLY A 130 19.55 -6.59 26.16
N LEU A 131 18.49 -5.80 25.99
CA LEU A 131 18.25 -5.00 24.79
C LEU A 131 19.04 -3.68 24.86
N THR A 132 19.54 -3.23 23.72
CA THR A 132 20.33 -1.99 23.62
C THR A 132 19.46 -0.85 23.12
N ILE A 133 19.26 0.19 23.93
CA ILE A 133 18.54 1.40 23.51
C ILE A 133 19.41 2.16 22.51
N THR A 134 18.86 2.41 21.33
CA THR A 134 19.54 3.15 20.25
C THR A 134 19.05 4.60 20.18
N ARG A 135 17.82 4.87 20.60
CA ARG A 135 17.23 6.22 20.62
C ARG A 135 16.08 6.32 21.62
N THR A 136 15.98 7.47 22.28
CA THR A 136 14.75 7.91 22.97
C THR A 136 14.17 9.09 22.21
N ALA A 137 12.87 9.07 21.93
CA ALA A 137 12.21 10.12 21.16
C ALA A 137 12.28 11.48 21.86
N ARG A 138 12.57 12.54 21.11
CA ARG A 138 12.46 13.94 21.60
C ARG A 138 11.03 14.26 22.01
N SER A 139 10.08 13.65 21.31
CA SER A 139 8.64 13.71 21.58
C SER A 139 8.15 12.77 22.68
N SER A 140 9.01 11.96 23.31
CA SER A 140 8.62 10.98 24.33
C SER A 140 7.49 10.02 23.89
N THR A 141 7.35 9.78 22.57
CA THR A 141 6.33 8.90 21.97
C THR A 141 6.86 7.51 21.64
N PHE A 142 8.19 7.29 21.68
CA PHE A 142 8.79 5.99 21.48
C PHE A 142 10.18 5.83 22.13
N ILE A 143 10.61 4.59 22.27
CA ILE A 143 12.01 4.20 22.53
C ILE A 143 12.42 3.19 21.46
N SER A 144 13.49 3.49 20.72
CA SER A 144 14.11 2.57 19.76
C SER A 144 15.22 1.76 20.42
N PHE A 145 15.33 0.50 20.04
CA PHE A 145 16.28 -0.43 20.60
C PHE A 145 16.64 -1.54 19.60
N SER A 146 17.66 -2.32 19.93
CA SER A 146 18.08 -3.51 19.18
C SER A 146 18.32 -4.69 20.12
N GLY A 147 18.28 -5.91 19.56
CA GLY A 147 18.54 -7.15 20.28
C GLY A 147 18.59 -8.36 19.34
N THR A 148 19.04 -9.50 19.83
CA THR A 148 18.96 -10.76 19.08
C THR A 148 17.54 -11.32 19.13
N VAL A 149 17.18 -12.17 18.16
CA VAL A 149 15.91 -12.92 18.17
C VAL A 149 15.70 -13.60 19.53
N ALA A 150 16.71 -14.25 20.10
CA ALA A 150 16.60 -14.87 21.42
C ALA A 150 16.21 -13.87 22.53
N GLN A 151 16.87 -12.71 22.60
CA GLN A 151 16.57 -11.67 23.59
C GLN A 151 15.15 -11.12 23.41
N VAL A 152 14.73 -10.92 22.18
CA VAL A 152 13.41 -10.38 21.83
C VAL A 152 12.30 -11.37 22.19
N GLN A 153 12.46 -12.65 21.83
CA GLN A 153 11.52 -13.71 22.22
C GLN A 153 11.43 -13.85 23.75
N GLN A 154 12.56 -13.72 24.47
CA GLN A 154 12.57 -13.77 25.93
C GLN A 154 11.86 -12.55 26.55
N ALA A 155 12.15 -11.35 26.07
CA ALA A 155 11.59 -10.10 26.61
C ALA A 155 10.09 -10.00 26.39
N PHE A 156 9.62 -10.42 25.22
CA PHE A 156 8.25 -10.19 24.75
C PHE A 156 7.42 -11.46 24.61
N GLY A 157 7.93 -12.65 24.96
CA GLY A 157 7.18 -13.91 24.89
C GLY A 157 6.55 -14.21 23.53
N THR A 158 7.16 -13.72 22.45
CA THR A 158 6.74 -13.92 21.06
C THR A 158 7.59 -15.00 20.40
N SER A 159 7.09 -15.63 19.34
CA SER A 159 7.86 -16.51 18.46
C SER A 159 8.21 -15.78 17.16
N ILE A 160 9.47 -15.83 16.74
CA ILE A 160 9.96 -15.23 15.50
C ILE A 160 10.45 -16.34 14.57
N HIS A 161 9.88 -16.40 13.38
CA HIS A 161 10.14 -17.46 12.40
C HIS A 161 10.78 -16.89 11.14
N SER A 162 11.52 -17.74 10.43
CA SER A 162 11.91 -17.53 9.04
C SER A 162 10.72 -17.87 8.16
N LEU A 163 10.39 -17.00 7.22
CA LEU A 163 9.24 -17.16 6.33
C LEU A 163 9.70 -17.07 4.87
N SER A 164 8.91 -17.60 3.95
CA SER A 164 9.05 -17.34 2.52
C SER A 164 7.73 -16.90 1.91
N LEU A 165 7.72 -15.72 1.27
CA LEU A 165 6.58 -15.21 0.52
C LEU A 165 7.02 -15.04 -0.93
N ASN A 166 6.37 -15.74 -1.86
CA ASN A 166 6.72 -15.72 -3.29
C ASN A 166 8.20 -16.03 -3.58
N GLY A 167 8.85 -16.83 -2.72
CA GLY A 167 10.27 -17.15 -2.82
C GLY A 167 11.22 -16.12 -2.18
N GLU A 168 10.73 -14.96 -1.75
CA GLU A 168 11.52 -13.99 -0.96
C GLU A 168 11.62 -14.46 0.51
N PRO A 169 12.83 -14.49 1.09
CA PRO A 169 13.01 -14.83 2.49
C PRO A 169 12.66 -13.64 3.39
N HIS A 170 11.96 -13.94 4.49
CA HIS A 170 11.52 -12.98 5.50
C HIS A 170 11.75 -13.50 6.91
N ILE A 171 11.70 -12.59 7.88
CA ILE A 171 11.60 -12.89 9.30
C ILE A 171 10.41 -12.11 9.86
N SER A 172 9.58 -12.77 10.67
CA SER A 172 8.46 -12.11 11.35
C SER A 172 8.11 -12.80 12.66
N ASN A 173 7.52 -12.04 13.58
CA ASN A 173 6.74 -12.64 14.64
C ASN A 173 5.50 -13.36 14.06
N VAL A 174 5.23 -14.56 14.59
CA VAL A 174 4.07 -15.40 14.22
C VAL A 174 3.07 -15.56 15.37
N THR A 175 3.42 -15.04 16.54
CA THR A 175 2.52 -14.86 17.69
C THR A 175 2.53 -13.38 18.11
N ASP A 176 1.46 -12.94 18.76
CA ASP A 176 1.43 -11.60 19.34
C ASP A 176 2.32 -11.56 20.60
N PRO A 177 3.12 -10.49 20.80
CA PRO A 177 3.96 -10.35 21.96
C PRO A 177 3.14 -10.12 23.24
N VAL A 178 3.73 -10.46 24.37
CA VAL A 178 3.24 -10.14 25.71
C VAL A 178 4.18 -9.14 26.38
N LEU A 179 3.59 -8.15 27.06
CA LEU A 179 4.32 -7.12 27.79
C LEU A 179 4.15 -7.31 29.30
N PRO A 180 5.10 -6.84 30.14
CA PRO A 180 4.82 -6.59 31.54
C PRO A 180 3.51 -5.82 31.70
N SER A 181 2.59 -6.30 32.55
CA SER A 181 1.29 -5.65 32.74
C SER A 181 1.41 -4.20 33.18
N ALA A 182 2.51 -3.83 33.85
CA ALA A 182 2.83 -2.46 34.24
C ALA A 182 3.01 -1.48 33.06
N ILE A 183 3.43 -1.96 31.88
CA ILE A 183 3.65 -1.12 30.69
C ILE A 183 2.65 -1.41 29.57
N ALA A 184 1.91 -2.52 29.62
CA ALA A 184 0.96 -2.88 28.58
C ALA A 184 -0.07 -1.78 28.31
N GLY A 185 -0.54 -1.08 29.36
CA GLY A 185 -1.49 0.04 29.25
C GLY A 185 -0.95 1.33 28.62
N VAL A 186 0.35 1.41 28.30
CA VAL A 186 0.96 2.60 27.67
C VAL A 186 1.64 2.30 26.34
N VAL A 187 1.64 1.05 25.88
CA VAL A 187 2.25 0.64 24.61
C VAL A 187 1.17 0.40 23.57
N THR A 188 1.36 0.97 22.37
CA THR A 188 0.50 0.77 21.20
C THR A 188 1.01 -0.35 20.31
N SER A 189 2.32 -0.42 20.10
CA SER A 189 2.94 -1.38 19.17
C SER A 189 4.42 -1.60 19.47
N ILE A 190 4.93 -2.75 18.99
CA ILE A 190 6.36 -3.00 18.83
C ILE A 190 6.65 -3.03 17.33
N VAL A 191 7.34 -2.02 16.85
CA VAL A 191 7.82 -1.94 15.46
C VAL A 191 9.14 -2.69 15.33
N GLY A 192 9.40 -3.30 14.17
CA GLY A 192 10.66 -3.98 13.85
C GLY A 192 10.72 -5.46 14.24
N LEU A 193 9.58 -6.08 14.57
CA LEU A 193 9.48 -7.54 14.79
C LEU A 193 9.48 -8.37 13.49
N ASN A 194 9.40 -7.69 12.34
CA ASN A 194 9.42 -8.30 11.02
C ASN A 194 10.21 -7.45 10.02
N ASP A 195 10.53 -8.04 8.88
CA ASP A 195 11.28 -7.41 7.78
C ASP A 195 10.47 -7.25 6.48
N PHE A 196 9.14 -7.24 6.56
CA PHE A 196 8.30 -6.89 5.41
C PHE A 196 8.47 -5.38 5.12
N LYS A 197 9.35 -5.08 4.16
CA LYS A 197 9.69 -3.70 3.78
C LYS A 197 8.62 -3.09 2.88
N ALA A 198 8.35 -1.80 3.09
CA ALA A 198 7.70 -0.99 2.08
C ALA A 198 8.56 -0.91 0.82
N LYS A 199 7.92 -0.85 -0.34
CA LYS A 199 8.56 -0.93 -1.65
C LYS A 199 8.40 0.41 -2.40
N PRO A 200 9.37 0.79 -3.24
CA PRO A 200 9.21 1.88 -4.20
C PRO A 200 7.99 1.70 -5.11
N HIS A 201 7.38 2.81 -5.53
CA HIS A 201 6.28 2.85 -6.51
C HIS A 201 6.75 3.44 -7.85
N SER A 202 8.00 3.17 -8.25
CA SER A 202 8.51 3.51 -9.59
C SER A 202 8.40 2.35 -10.56
N ARG A 203 8.15 2.70 -11.82
CA ARG A 203 8.01 1.73 -12.91
C ARG A 203 9.00 2.05 -14.03
N ALA A 204 10.01 1.20 -14.14
CA ALA A 204 11.03 1.31 -15.18
C ALA A 204 10.53 0.80 -16.53
N ARG A 205 10.83 1.52 -17.61
CA ARG A 205 10.65 1.06 -19.00
C ARG A 205 12.01 0.73 -19.62
N ASN A 206 12.14 -0.48 -20.17
CA ASN A 206 13.28 -0.82 -21.02
C ASN A 206 13.08 -0.20 -22.42
N VAL A 207 13.88 0.82 -22.77
CA VAL A 207 13.89 1.44 -24.09
C VAL A 207 15.00 0.82 -24.95
N SER A 208 14.78 0.67 -26.27
CA SER A 208 15.77 0.09 -27.20
C SER A 208 16.77 1.14 -27.74
N PRO A 209 17.96 0.71 -28.22
CA PRO A 209 19.06 1.56 -28.73
C PRO A 209 18.65 2.69 -29.69
N ILE A 210 19.04 3.93 -29.38
CA ILE A 210 18.89 5.11 -30.26
C ILE A 210 20.11 5.28 -31.21
N ASP A 211 19.88 5.91 -32.36
CA ASP A 211 20.93 6.52 -33.20
C ASP A 211 21.63 7.68 -32.45
N PRO A 212 22.94 7.59 -32.17
CA PRO A 212 23.68 8.58 -31.37
C PRO A 212 23.87 9.96 -32.04
N SER A 213 23.40 10.17 -33.27
CA SER A 213 23.57 11.44 -34.00
C SER A 213 22.45 12.47 -33.80
N GLN A 214 21.35 12.14 -33.10
CA GLN A 214 20.20 13.03 -32.89
C GLN A 214 19.51 12.74 -31.52
N PRO A 215 19.74 13.52 -30.44
CA PRO A 215 18.99 13.36 -29.19
C PRO A 215 17.55 13.89 -29.35
N LEU A 216 16.66 13.04 -29.87
CA LEU A 216 15.24 13.34 -30.00
C LEU A 216 14.45 12.65 -28.86
N TYR A 217 14.14 13.39 -27.79
CA TYR A 217 13.12 13.08 -26.79
C TYR A 217 11.66 13.20 -27.32
N THR A 218 11.55 13.42 -28.64
CA THR A 218 10.42 13.07 -29.52
C THR A 218 10.95 12.06 -30.55
N GLN A 219 10.95 10.77 -30.25
CA GLN A 219 11.70 9.76 -30.99
C GLN A 219 10.84 9.01 -32.00
N THR A 220 11.13 9.09 -33.30
CA THR A 220 10.56 8.16 -34.30
C THR A 220 11.43 6.90 -34.48
N LEU A 221 10.99 5.76 -33.94
CA LEU A 221 11.61 4.44 -34.16
C LEU A 221 10.72 3.56 -35.04
N ASN A 222 11.23 3.01 -36.14
CA ASN A 222 10.45 2.19 -37.10
C ASN A 222 9.14 2.85 -37.58
N GLY A 223 9.11 4.20 -37.63
CA GLY A 223 7.91 4.97 -37.97
C GLY A 223 6.99 5.33 -36.79
N VAL A 224 7.35 5.00 -35.55
CA VAL A 224 6.57 5.29 -34.33
C VAL A 224 7.26 6.39 -33.51
N THR A 225 6.61 7.54 -33.34
CA THR A 225 7.12 8.68 -32.55
C THR A 225 6.73 8.55 -31.07
N SER A 226 7.68 8.63 -30.13
CA SER A 226 7.45 8.63 -28.66
C SER A 226 7.91 9.95 -28.04
N HIS A 227 7.13 10.53 -27.12
CA HIS A 227 7.51 11.72 -26.36
C HIS A 227 7.91 11.33 -24.93
N TYR A 228 8.72 12.16 -24.28
CA TYR A 228 9.17 11.98 -22.90
C TYR A 228 9.16 13.32 -22.16
N ILE A 229 9.05 13.27 -20.83
CA ILE A 229 8.94 14.46 -19.99
C ILE A 229 10.30 14.82 -19.42
N SER A 230 10.84 15.96 -19.88
CA SER A 230 11.90 16.69 -19.19
C SER A 230 11.32 17.73 -18.22
N PRO A 231 12.12 18.31 -17.31
CA PRO A 231 11.65 19.41 -16.45
C PRO A 231 11.05 20.59 -17.22
N ALA A 232 11.60 20.90 -18.40
CA ALA A 232 11.09 21.99 -19.24
C ALA A 232 9.70 21.69 -19.83
N ASP A 233 9.42 20.42 -20.13
CA ASP A 233 8.08 19.97 -20.53
C ASP A 233 7.10 20.13 -19.37
N PHE A 234 7.49 19.67 -18.19
CA PHE A 234 6.69 19.81 -16.97
C PHE A 234 6.30 21.26 -16.69
N TYR A 235 7.26 22.20 -16.76
CA TYR A 235 6.99 23.62 -16.53
C TYR A 235 6.02 24.24 -17.53
N THR A 236 5.96 23.68 -18.74
CA THR A 236 5.06 24.15 -19.80
C THR A 236 3.68 23.51 -19.68
N ILE A 237 3.63 22.21 -19.44
CA ILE A 237 2.38 21.45 -19.33
C ILE A 237 1.57 21.95 -18.14
N TYR A 238 2.18 22.13 -16.96
CA TYR A 238 1.48 22.51 -15.73
C TYR A 238 1.66 24.00 -15.36
N ASP A 239 2.02 24.86 -16.31
CA ASP A 239 2.19 26.32 -16.14
C ASP A 239 3.06 26.77 -14.94
N GLU A 240 4.25 26.18 -14.77
CA GLU A 240 5.19 26.62 -13.71
C GLU A 240 6.09 27.79 -14.16
N ASN A 241 6.32 27.94 -15.46
CA ASN A 241 7.22 28.95 -16.03
C ASN A 241 6.99 30.40 -15.53
N PRO A 242 5.74 30.88 -15.34
CA PRO A 242 5.51 32.23 -14.82
C PRO A 242 6.11 32.47 -13.42
N LEU A 243 6.19 31.45 -12.58
CA LEU A 243 6.78 31.52 -11.24
C LEU A 243 8.31 31.58 -11.30
N LEU A 244 8.90 30.72 -12.14
CA LEU A 244 10.36 30.57 -12.25
C LEU A 244 11.03 31.77 -12.95
N THR A 245 10.32 32.40 -13.89
CA THR A 245 10.85 33.51 -14.72
C THR A 245 10.45 34.90 -14.22
N ALA A 246 9.69 35.00 -13.13
CA ALA A 246 9.33 36.27 -12.51
C ALA A 246 10.57 37.08 -12.09
N SER A 247 10.43 38.41 -11.97
CA SER A 247 11.52 39.30 -11.53
C SER A 247 12.07 38.93 -10.14
N THR A 248 11.24 38.31 -9.31
CA THR A 248 11.63 37.62 -8.09
C THR A 248 11.14 36.19 -8.22
N PRO A 249 12.02 35.25 -8.64
CA PRO A 249 11.63 33.88 -8.89
C PRO A 249 11.03 33.20 -7.66
N ILE A 250 9.92 32.50 -7.86
CA ILE A 250 9.38 31.53 -6.90
C ILE A 250 9.80 30.16 -7.41
N ASN A 251 10.85 29.60 -6.82
CA ASN A 251 11.53 28.38 -7.24
C ASN A 251 11.86 27.45 -6.05
N GLY A 252 11.26 27.68 -4.88
CA GLY A 252 11.49 26.94 -3.63
C GLY A 252 12.66 27.45 -2.79
N THR A 253 13.29 28.58 -3.15
CA THR A 253 14.41 29.14 -2.39
C THR A 253 14.05 29.35 -0.93
N GLY A 254 14.88 28.82 -0.02
CA GLY A 254 14.69 28.94 1.42
C GLY A 254 13.84 27.83 2.05
N VAL A 255 13.24 26.95 1.25
CA VAL A 255 12.47 25.79 1.71
C VAL A 255 13.33 24.54 1.64
N THR A 256 13.16 23.63 2.61
CA THR A 256 13.79 22.30 2.59
C THR A 256 12.74 21.24 2.35
N ILE A 257 13.02 20.30 1.45
CA ILE A 257 12.19 19.12 1.19
C ILE A 257 12.97 17.92 1.70
N ALA A 258 12.37 17.14 2.60
CA ALA A 258 12.94 15.88 3.05
C ALA A 258 12.43 14.73 2.17
N VAL A 259 13.35 14.04 1.50
CA VAL A 259 13.08 12.88 0.64
C VAL A 259 13.41 11.62 1.42
N MET A 260 12.43 10.75 1.65
CA MET A 260 12.65 9.52 2.39
C MET A 260 13.21 8.43 1.48
N GLY A 261 14.30 7.79 1.88
CA GLY A 261 14.88 6.68 1.13
C GLY A 261 15.35 5.52 2.00
N ASN A 262 15.75 4.43 1.35
CA ASN A 262 16.20 3.20 2.00
C ASN A 262 17.52 2.66 1.41
N THR A 263 18.29 3.52 0.75
CA THR A 263 19.61 3.21 0.18
C THR A 263 20.63 4.28 0.55
N ASP A 264 21.85 3.86 0.86
CA ASP A 264 22.97 4.77 1.09
C ASP A 264 23.53 5.29 -0.24
N LEU A 265 23.61 6.61 -0.38
CA LEU A 265 24.22 7.30 -1.52
C LEU A 265 25.62 7.85 -1.20
N THR A 266 26.19 7.51 -0.03
CA THR A 266 27.47 8.03 0.46
C THR A 266 28.63 7.05 0.33
N SER A 267 28.38 5.73 0.25
CA SER A 267 29.40 4.69 0.13
C SER A 267 29.37 3.98 -1.23
N GLY A 268 30.52 3.96 -1.92
CA GLY A 268 30.67 3.46 -3.29
C GLY A 268 31.41 4.50 -4.15
N ASN A 269 31.92 4.14 -5.33
CA ASN A 269 32.51 5.11 -6.28
C ASN A 269 31.46 6.07 -6.90
N VAL A 270 30.32 6.26 -6.23
CA VAL A 270 29.29 7.25 -6.51
C VAL A 270 29.64 8.46 -5.63
N LEU A 271 30.36 9.43 -6.19
CA LEU A 271 30.53 10.74 -5.55
C LEU A 271 29.15 11.34 -5.23
N PRO A 272 29.00 12.32 -4.32
CA PRO A 272 27.76 13.07 -4.18
C PRO A 272 27.24 13.48 -5.58
N ASP A 273 26.05 12.98 -5.88
CA ASP A 273 25.70 12.21 -7.09
C ASP A 273 25.97 12.89 -8.46
N ALA A 274 26.83 12.25 -9.26
CA ALA A 274 27.10 12.66 -10.64
C ALA A 274 25.85 12.53 -11.53
N ASN A 275 24.91 11.62 -11.24
CA ASN A 275 23.68 11.44 -12.00
C ASN A 275 22.74 12.62 -11.80
N VAL A 276 22.41 12.97 -10.54
CA VAL A 276 21.60 14.16 -10.23
C VAL A 276 22.25 15.44 -10.81
N ALA A 277 23.59 15.56 -10.75
CA ALA A 277 24.29 16.69 -11.36
C ALA A 277 24.14 16.73 -12.90
N GLN A 278 24.23 15.57 -13.55
CA GLN A 278 24.03 15.45 -15.00
C GLN A 278 22.58 15.68 -15.41
N PHE A 279 21.61 15.16 -14.65
CA PHE A 279 20.18 15.45 -14.82
C PHE A 279 19.94 16.96 -14.81
N ARG A 280 20.46 17.66 -13.80
CA ARG A 280 20.31 19.12 -13.71
C ARG A 280 21.03 19.84 -14.84
N SER A 281 22.21 19.36 -15.25
CA SER A 281 22.90 19.92 -16.42
C SER A 281 22.10 19.72 -17.70
N ALA A 282 21.50 18.55 -17.92
CA ALA A 282 20.68 18.24 -19.08
C ALA A 282 19.39 19.08 -19.11
N ALA A 283 18.79 19.32 -17.95
CA ALA A 283 17.62 20.16 -17.76
C ALA A 283 17.93 21.68 -17.79
N GLY A 284 19.21 22.08 -17.83
CA GLY A 284 19.60 23.50 -17.73
C GLY A 284 19.31 24.13 -16.36
N LEU A 285 19.27 23.33 -15.30
CA LEU A 285 19.00 23.76 -13.92
C LEU A 285 20.31 24.14 -13.18
N PRO A 286 20.24 25.08 -12.21
CA PRO A 286 21.41 25.44 -11.40
C PRO A 286 21.87 24.26 -10.54
N THR A 287 23.08 24.29 -9.99
CA THR A 287 23.57 23.23 -9.08
C THR A 287 22.59 22.97 -7.92
N ILE A 288 22.33 21.70 -7.62
CA ILE A 288 21.46 21.29 -6.51
C ILE A 288 22.07 21.65 -5.15
N ASN A 289 21.21 22.02 -4.20
CA ASN A 289 21.56 22.05 -2.78
C ASN A 289 21.11 20.74 -2.13
N LEU A 290 21.89 19.68 -2.35
CA LEU A 290 21.63 18.33 -1.83
C LEU A 290 22.34 18.11 -0.49
N LYS A 291 21.61 17.60 0.49
CA LYS A 291 22.12 17.14 1.78
C LYS A 291 21.72 15.69 1.98
N LEU A 292 22.67 14.89 2.44
CA LEU A 292 22.45 13.48 2.75
C LEU A 292 22.45 13.31 4.28
N GLN A 293 21.46 12.61 4.81
CA GLN A 293 21.30 12.37 6.24
C GLN A 293 21.00 10.90 6.50
N SER A 294 21.93 10.21 7.17
CA SER A 294 21.67 8.85 7.65
C SER A 294 20.69 8.87 8.82
N ALA A 295 19.66 8.04 8.74
CA ALA A 295 18.73 7.73 9.82
C ALA A 295 18.96 6.33 10.41
N ILE A 296 20.07 5.68 10.05
CA ILE A 296 20.43 4.35 10.56
C ILE A 296 20.60 4.42 12.09
N PRO A 297 19.96 3.53 12.87
CA PRO A 297 20.10 3.52 14.31
C PRO A 297 21.55 3.38 14.79
N ALA A 298 21.86 3.94 15.96
CA ALA A 298 23.19 3.82 16.56
C ALA A 298 23.59 2.34 16.74
N GLY A 299 24.72 1.94 16.16
CA GLY A 299 25.18 0.55 16.17
C GLY A 299 24.43 -0.40 15.22
N GLY A 300 23.57 0.15 14.34
CA GLY A 300 23.04 -0.54 13.17
C GLY A 300 24.08 -0.64 12.06
N SER A 301 23.86 -1.58 11.15
CA SER A 301 24.68 -1.76 9.96
C SER A 301 24.15 -0.93 8.79
N ASP A 302 25.06 -0.29 8.06
CA ASP A 302 24.75 0.28 6.76
C ASP A 302 24.74 -0.83 5.73
N ALA A 303 23.62 -0.99 5.02
CA ALA A 303 23.47 -1.97 3.96
C ALA A 303 24.20 -1.54 2.68
N GLY A 304 24.67 -0.29 2.61
CA GLY A 304 25.26 0.32 1.43
C GLY A 304 24.20 0.63 0.37
N VAL A 305 24.65 0.76 -0.88
CA VAL A 305 23.78 0.99 -2.03
C VAL A 305 22.91 -0.24 -2.29
N SER A 306 21.59 -0.06 -2.28
CA SER A 306 20.61 -1.06 -2.67
C SER A 306 20.25 -0.90 -4.15
N ALA A 307 20.55 -1.92 -4.96
CA ALA A 307 20.22 -1.90 -6.39
C ALA A 307 18.71 -1.83 -6.66
N SER A 308 17.85 -2.24 -5.72
CA SER A 308 16.39 -2.15 -5.86
C SER A 308 15.81 -0.80 -5.47
N ASP A 309 16.59 0.07 -4.85
CA ASP A 309 16.14 1.36 -4.29
C ASP A 309 16.87 2.55 -4.91
N ILE A 310 17.98 2.32 -5.61
CA ILE A 310 18.83 3.38 -6.15
C ILE A 310 18.11 4.25 -7.18
N ASP A 311 17.33 3.62 -8.07
CA ASP A 311 16.57 4.35 -9.09
C ASP A 311 15.46 5.20 -8.44
N GLU A 312 14.81 4.68 -7.41
CA GLU A 312 13.81 5.43 -6.64
C GLU A 312 14.44 6.65 -5.95
N ALA A 313 15.57 6.44 -5.27
CA ALA A 313 16.25 7.49 -4.55
C ALA A 313 16.69 8.62 -5.50
N HIS A 314 17.24 8.28 -6.67
CA HIS A 314 17.63 9.28 -7.66
C HIS A 314 16.40 9.97 -8.26
N LEU A 315 15.37 9.22 -8.66
CA LEU A 315 14.12 9.78 -9.19
C LEU A 315 13.53 10.81 -8.23
N ASP A 316 13.39 10.46 -6.94
CA ASP A 316 12.82 11.34 -5.94
C ASP A 316 13.65 12.61 -5.75
N ILE A 317 14.99 12.50 -5.72
CA ILE A 317 15.90 13.64 -5.61
C ILE A 317 15.85 14.51 -6.86
N GLU A 318 15.94 13.91 -8.04
CA GLU A 318 15.94 14.60 -9.33
C GLU A 318 14.66 15.42 -9.49
N TRP A 319 13.49 14.79 -9.31
CA TRP A 319 12.20 15.41 -9.61
C TRP A 319 11.65 16.31 -8.51
N SER A 320 11.97 16.07 -7.23
CA SER A 320 11.73 17.08 -6.18
C SER A 320 12.58 18.33 -6.41
N SER A 321 13.82 18.15 -6.87
CA SER A 321 14.72 19.26 -7.19
C SER A 321 14.38 19.97 -8.50
N ALA A 322 13.70 19.29 -9.43
CA ALA A 322 13.23 19.86 -10.68
C ALA A 322 11.99 20.74 -10.45
N ALA A 323 11.00 20.25 -9.70
CA ALA A 323 9.78 21.02 -9.38
C ALA A 323 10.03 22.20 -8.42
N ALA A 324 11.17 22.23 -7.73
CA ALA A 324 11.60 23.37 -6.92
C ALA A 324 13.11 23.63 -7.07
N PRO A 325 13.55 24.26 -8.18
CA PRO A 325 14.97 24.37 -8.54
C PRO A 325 15.89 25.02 -7.50
N GLY A 326 15.35 25.85 -6.61
CA GLY A 326 16.06 26.56 -5.54
C GLY A 326 15.90 25.95 -4.14
N ALA A 327 15.11 24.89 -3.98
CA ALA A 327 14.92 24.24 -2.69
C ALA A 327 16.19 23.50 -2.22
N THR A 328 16.32 23.33 -0.90
CA THR A 328 17.27 22.37 -0.33
C THR A 328 16.63 20.99 -0.34
N ILE A 329 17.28 20.01 -0.98
CA ILE A 329 16.85 18.62 -0.93
C ILE A 329 17.62 17.92 0.18
N LEU A 330 16.91 17.40 1.17
CA LEU A 330 17.45 16.61 2.27
C LEU A 330 17.04 15.15 2.08
N TYR A 331 17.92 14.34 1.50
CA TYR A 331 17.70 12.90 1.37
C TYR A 331 18.01 12.22 2.70
N VAL A 332 16.97 11.67 3.35
CA VAL A 332 17.07 10.98 4.63
C VAL A 332 16.92 9.49 4.40
N TYR A 333 17.99 8.72 4.62
CA TYR A 333 18.03 7.30 4.27
C TYR A 333 18.17 6.37 5.46
N SER A 334 17.57 5.19 5.34
CA SER A 334 17.74 4.06 6.26
C SER A 334 18.43 2.88 5.58
N SER A 335 18.83 1.86 6.35
CA SER A 335 19.42 0.64 5.82
C SER A 335 18.42 -0.52 5.66
N SER A 336 17.21 -0.39 6.20
CA SER A 336 16.24 -1.50 6.18
C SER A 336 14.77 -1.09 6.18
N ASN A 337 14.34 -0.11 6.98
CA ASN A 337 12.93 0.21 7.18
C ASN A 337 12.68 1.71 7.20
N ILE A 338 12.15 2.23 6.08
CA ILE A 338 11.88 3.66 5.89
C ILE A 338 10.95 4.25 6.98
N PHE A 339 9.96 3.49 7.44
CA PHE A 339 9.00 3.96 8.45
C PHE A 339 9.60 3.99 9.85
N ALA A 340 10.30 2.92 10.22
CA ALA A 340 10.92 2.79 11.53
C ALA A 340 12.08 3.78 11.72
N ASP A 341 12.80 4.07 10.64
CA ASP A 341 14.07 4.80 10.67
C ASP A 341 13.95 6.19 10.04
N SER A 342 13.93 6.34 8.70
CA SER A 342 14.03 7.66 8.04
C SER A 342 12.82 8.57 8.26
N LEU A 343 11.59 8.05 8.17
CA LEU A 343 10.37 8.81 8.46
C LEU A 343 10.30 9.20 9.94
N THR A 344 10.54 8.23 10.83
CA THR A 344 10.56 8.47 12.28
C THR A 344 11.62 9.49 12.66
N TYR A 345 12.81 9.42 12.05
CA TYR A 345 13.86 10.39 12.25
C TYR A 345 13.46 11.78 11.79
N SER A 346 12.89 11.90 10.60
CA SER A 346 12.52 13.17 9.99
C SER A 346 11.46 13.92 10.78
N ILE A 347 10.48 13.19 11.34
CA ILE A 347 9.42 13.75 12.17
C ILE A 347 9.92 14.09 13.57
N ASP A 348 10.58 13.15 14.27
CA ASP A 348 11.01 13.39 15.65
C ASP A 348 12.16 14.42 15.73
N ASN A 349 12.89 14.66 14.63
CA ASN A 349 13.85 15.76 14.55
C ASN A 349 13.31 17.04 13.90
N LYS A 350 12.11 17.01 13.32
CA LYS A 350 11.49 18.14 12.61
C LYS A 350 12.42 18.73 11.53
N VAL A 351 12.96 17.85 10.67
CA VAL A 351 14.09 18.20 9.77
C VAL A 351 13.72 19.11 8.60
N ALA A 352 12.46 19.09 8.17
CA ALA A 352 11.97 19.86 7.03
C ALA A 352 10.47 20.15 7.15
N PRO A 353 9.96 21.25 6.56
CA PRO A 353 8.53 21.54 6.46
C PRO A 353 7.76 20.59 5.56
N ILE A 354 8.42 19.96 4.58
CA ILE A 354 7.78 19.07 3.60
C ILE A 354 8.55 17.74 3.61
N ILE A 355 7.82 16.64 3.70
CA ILE A 355 8.32 15.26 3.63
C ILE A 355 7.63 14.58 2.45
N THR A 356 8.41 13.99 1.54
CA THR A 356 7.89 13.15 0.45
C THR A 356 8.27 11.68 0.66
N ILE A 357 7.33 10.79 0.36
CA ILE A 357 7.44 9.34 0.55
C ILE A 357 6.93 8.63 -0.70
N SER A 358 7.84 8.07 -1.49
CA SER A 358 7.50 7.29 -2.68
C SER A 358 7.49 5.78 -2.43
N TYR A 359 7.32 5.41 -1.16
CA TYR A 359 7.32 4.04 -0.66
C TYR A 359 6.02 3.72 0.05
N GLY A 360 5.48 2.53 -0.20
CA GLY A 360 4.25 2.10 0.45
C GLY A 360 4.08 0.59 0.53
N LEU A 361 2.97 0.22 1.13
CA LEU A 361 2.39 -1.12 1.14
C LEU A 361 0.87 -0.97 1.25
N CYS A 362 0.15 -1.89 0.62
CA CYS A 362 -1.27 -2.05 0.83
C CYS A 362 -1.67 -1.96 2.30
N GLU A 363 -2.69 -1.15 2.62
CA GLU A 363 -3.08 -0.88 4.00
C GLU A 363 -3.50 -2.14 4.75
N SER A 364 -4.12 -3.11 4.07
CA SER A 364 -4.49 -4.42 4.64
C SER A 364 -3.30 -5.38 4.78
N GLY A 365 -2.14 -5.03 4.22
CA GLY A 365 -0.85 -5.70 4.40
C GLY A 365 -0.26 -5.56 5.81
N TRP A 366 -0.67 -4.51 6.52
CA TRP A 366 -0.10 -4.13 7.81
C TRP A 366 -0.80 -4.80 9.01
N GLY A 367 -0.07 -4.91 10.12
CA GLY A 367 -0.68 -5.12 11.43
C GLY A 367 -1.37 -3.85 11.92
N THR A 368 -2.56 -3.97 12.51
CA THR A 368 -3.38 -2.82 12.95
C THR A 368 -2.68 -1.97 14.00
N ALA A 369 -1.90 -2.58 14.90
CA ALA A 369 -1.08 -1.86 15.88
C ALA A 369 0.00 -1.00 15.21
N MET A 370 0.56 -1.47 14.10
CA MET A 370 1.59 -0.76 13.33
C MET A 370 0.97 0.41 12.56
N LEU A 371 -0.16 0.21 11.87
CA LEU A 371 -0.93 1.30 11.24
C LEU A 371 -1.27 2.40 12.26
N SER A 372 -1.78 2.02 13.44
CA SER A 372 -2.12 2.97 14.50
C SER A 372 -0.92 3.80 14.96
N SER A 373 0.25 3.17 15.07
CA SER A 373 1.47 3.82 15.55
C SER A 373 2.02 4.80 14.51
N TYR A 374 2.03 4.42 13.24
CA TYR A 374 2.48 5.31 12.17
C TYR A 374 1.47 6.42 11.86
N ASN A 375 0.16 6.15 11.93
CA ASN A 375 -0.85 7.20 11.79
C ASN A 375 -0.71 8.26 12.89
N SER A 376 -0.38 7.86 14.13
CA SER A 376 -0.10 8.80 15.22
C SER A 376 1.21 9.57 15.02
N LEU A 377 2.23 8.95 14.41
CA LEU A 377 3.46 9.63 14.01
C LEU A 377 3.21 10.68 12.91
N LEU A 378 2.35 10.38 11.93
CA LEU A 378 1.95 11.32 10.87
C LEU A 378 1.12 12.49 11.42
N ALA A 379 0.24 12.23 12.39
CA ALA A 379 -0.46 13.28 13.12
C ALA A 379 0.50 14.20 13.90
N GLN A 380 1.56 13.63 14.49
CA GLN A 380 2.63 14.42 15.11
C GLN A 380 3.32 15.32 14.08
N ALA A 381 3.62 14.82 12.87
CA ALA A 381 4.20 15.63 11.80
C ALA A 381 3.33 16.87 11.50
N ASN A 382 2.02 16.67 11.34
CA ASN A 382 1.07 17.77 11.09
C ASN A 382 1.03 18.77 12.27
N ALA A 383 1.04 18.30 13.52
CA ALA A 383 1.07 19.18 14.70
C ALA A 383 2.35 20.03 14.81
N GLN A 384 3.42 19.55 14.19
CA GLN A 384 4.71 20.23 14.04
C GLN A 384 4.76 21.11 12.75
N GLY A 385 3.67 21.21 12.00
CA GLY A 385 3.61 22.00 10.76
C GLY A 385 4.26 21.34 9.56
N GLN A 386 4.60 20.05 9.64
CA GLN A 386 5.18 19.32 8.52
C GLN A 386 4.07 18.78 7.62
N THR A 387 4.19 19.09 6.33
CA THR A 387 3.39 18.48 5.27
C THR A 387 3.99 17.13 4.90
N VAL A 388 3.16 16.09 4.80
CA VAL A 388 3.59 14.78 4.32
C VAL A 388 2.83 14.46 3.04
N VAL A 389 3.57 14.14 1.98
CA VAL A 389 3.04 13.73 0.68
C VAL A 389 3.50 12.30 0.42
N SER A 390 2.62 11.45 -0.09
CA SER A 390 2.97 10.07 -0.46
C SER A 390 2.28 9.63 -1.73
N SER A 391 2.98 8.82 -2.53
CA SER A 391 2.44 8.18 -3.72
C SER A 391 1.22 7.31 -3.36
N SER A 392 0.20 7.26 -4.21
CA SER A 392 -1.04 6.53 -3.94
C SER A 392 -0.97 5.04 -4.29
N GLY A 393 0.12 4.62 -4.95
CA GLY A 393 0.35 3.25 -5.40
C GLY A 393 0.22 3.13 -6.93
N ASP A 394 0.70 2.00 -7.44
CA ASP A 394 0.84 1.76 -8.88
C ASP A 394 0.08 0.52 -9.38
N ALA A 395 -0.78 -0.02 -8.53
CA ALA A 395 -1.57 -1.22 -8.81
C ALA A 395 -3.06 -0.88 -9.00
N GLY A 396 -3.36 0.35 -9.44
CA GLY A 396 -4.71 0.86 -9.59
C GLY A 396 -5.50 0.74 -8.29
N ALA A 397 -6.74 0.28 -8.38
CA ALA A 397 -7.58 0.08 -7.22
C ALA A 397 -7.30 -1.24 -6.43
N ALA A 398 -6.24 -1.99 -6.76
CA ALA A 398 -5.96 -3.32 -6.20
C ALA A 398 -4.58 -3.41 -5.54
N ASP A 399 -4.26 -2.47 -4.65
CA ASP A 399 -2.88 -2.28 -4.14
C ASP A 399 -2.25 -3.49 -3.40
N CYS A 400 -3.06 -4.48 -3.04
CA CYS A 400 -2.54 -5.75 -2.49
C CYS A 400 -1.87 -6.66 -3.52
N ASP A 401 -2.16 -6.46 -4.80
CA ASP A 401 -1.62 -7.21 -5.91
C ASP A 401 -0.44 -6.43 -6.53
N ALA A 402 0.70 -7.08 -6.71
CA ALA A 402 1.93 -6.41 -7.17
C ALA A 402 2.26 -6.66 -8.66
N ASP A 403 1.68 -7.72 -9.23
CA ASP A 403 1.90 -8.18 -10.61
C ASP A 403 0.72 -9.08 -11.03
N GLY A 404 0.55 -9.30 -12.33
CA GLY A 404 -0.49 -10.17 -12.88
C GLY A 404 -1.91 -9.62 -12.73
N LEU A 405 -2.90 -10.52 -12.80
CA LEU A 405 -4.30 -10.16 -12.60
C LEU A 405 -4.57 -9.97 -11.10
N ALA A 406 -5.39 -8.98 -10.75
CA ALA A 406 -5.79 -8.76 -9.37
C ALA A 406 -6.56 -9.95 -8.80
N THR A 407 -6.25 -10.28 -7.54
CA THR A 407 -6.79 -11.43 -6.79
C THR A 407 -7.23 -11.08 -5.38
N GLU A 408 -6.79 -9.94 -4.83
CA GLU A 408 -7.04 -9.55 -3.45
C GLU A 408 -8.15 -8.48 -3.33
N GLY A 409 -8.71 -8.04 -4.46
CA GLY A 409 -9.83 -7.08 -4.52
C GLY A 409 -9.42 -5.64 -4.25
N LEU A 410 -10.40 -4.78 -3.96
CA LEU A 410 -10.17 -3.34 -3.79
C LEU A 410 -9.34 -3.06 -2.53
N ASN A 411 -8.18 -2.41 -2.71
CA ASN A 411 -7.28 -1.99 -1.63
C ASN A 411 -6.52 -0.73 -2.02
N VAL A 412 -6.11 0.05 -1.02
CA VAL A 412 -5.35 1.30 -1.20
C VAL A 412 -4.01 1.25 -0.44
N ASP A 413 -3.08 2.12 -0.83
CA ASP A 413 -1.73 2.16 -0.27
C ASP A 413 -1.66 2.94 1.06
N PHE A 414 -0.85 2.43 2.01
CA PHE A 414 -0.40 3.16 3.19
C PHE A 414 1.10 3.48 3.06
N PRO A 415 1.50 4.76 3.22
CA PRO A 415 0.89 5.77 4.10
C PRO A 415 -0.11 6.71 3.44
N SER A 416 -0.31 6.60 2.12
CA SER A 416 -1.21 7.47 1.35
C SER A 416 -2.64 7.51 1.90
N SER A 417 -3.12 6.39 2.47
CA SER A 417 -4.46 6.29 3.05
C SER A 417 -4.64 6.97 4.40
N SER A 418 -3.56 7.43 5.04
CA SER A 418 -3.65 8.24 6.26
C SER A 418 -4.29 9.60 5.97
N PRO A 419 -5.23 10.08 6.81
CA PRO A 419 -5.79 11.43 6.70
C PRO A 419 -4.78 12.55 7.10
N TYR A 420 -3.56 12.19 7.49
CA TYR A 420 -2.48 13.14 7.81
C TYR A 420 -1.45 13.26 6.68
N VAL A 421 -1.73 12.60 5.55
CA VAL A 421 -0.88 12.54 4.35
C VAL A 421 -1.70 13.00 3.15
N THR A 422 -1.09 13.82 2.30
CA THR A 422 -1.66 14.16 1.00
C THR A 422 -1.33 13.06 0.01
N SER A 423 -2.35 12.43 -0.55
CA SER A 423 -2.21 11.30 -1.47
C SER A 423 -2.00 11.78 -2.90
N ALA A 424 -0.88 11.39 -3.48
CA ALA A 424 -0.42 11.76 -4.82
C ALA A 424 -0.67 10.62 -5.81
N GLY A 425 -1.72 10.74 -6.64
CA GLY A 425 -2.12 9.72 -7.61
C GLY A 425 -1.70 9.98 -9.05
N GLY A 426 -2.09 9.07 -9.95
CA GLY A 426 -1.56 9.02 -11.31
C GLY A 426 -2.57 9.39 -12.39
N ALA A 427 -2.19 10.31 -13.25
CA ALA A 427 -2.82 10.64 -14.53
C ALA A 427 -1.92 10.23 -15.69
N MET A 428 -2.43 10.27 -16.91
CA MET A 428 -1.63 10.13 -18.14
C MET A 428 -2.19 11.01 -19.24
N PHE A 429 -1.34 11.47 -20.15
CA PHE A 429 -1.78 12.29 -21.27
C PHE A 429 -2.66 11.48 -22.24
N SER A 430 -3.66 12.17 -22.79
CA SER A 430 -4.65 11.59 -23.71
C SER A 430 -4.93 12.47 -24.92
N GLY A 431 -4.74 13.79 -24.79
CA GLY A 431 -5.02 14.75 -25.86
C GLY A 431 -4.05 14.64 -27.04
N ASP A 432 -2.83 14.14 -26.81
CA ASP A 432 -1.77 14.09 -27.80
C ASP A 432 -1.81 12.84 -28.69
N VAL A 433 -2.44 11.74 -28.24
CA VAL A 433 -2.55 10.45 -28.94
C VAL A 433 -2.88 10.57 -30.43
N ASN A 434 -3.82 11.44 -30.79
CA ASN A 434 -4.26 11.62 -32.19
C ASN A 434 -3.73 12.91 -32.85
N THR A 435 -3.20 13.84 -32.06
CA THR A 435 -2.79 15.17 -32.53
C THR A 435 -1.48 15.64 -31.88
N PRO A 436 -0.40 14.85 -31.92
CA PRO A 436 0.81 15.11 -31.14
C PRO A 436 1.47 16.44 -31.51
N ALA A 437 1.44 16.83 -32.79
CA ALA A 437 2.03 18.10 -33.26
C ALA A 437 1.37 19.37 -32.69
N THR A 438 0.17 19.25 -32.09
CA THR A 438 -0.48 20.35 -31.35
C THR A 438 0.22 20.63 -30.03
N TYR A 439 0.71 19.57 -29.38
CA TYR A 439 1.22 19.60 -28.01
C TYR A 439 2.74 19.54 -27.96
N TRP A 440 3.37 18.90 -28.95
CA TRP A 440 4.79 18.63 -29.00
C TRP A 440 5.43 19.29 -30.22
N SER A 441 6.54 19.98 -30.02
CA SER A 441 7.37 20.47 -31.12
C SER A 441 8.05 19.31 -31.84
N SER A 442 8.46 19.52 -33.10
CA SER A 442 9.20 18.51 -33.87
C SER A 442 10.64 18.29 -33.40
N SER A 443 11.12 19.10 -32.44
CA SER A 443 12.50 19.08 -31.93
C SER A 443 12.57 19.68 -30.53
N ASN A 444 13.44 19.12 -29.69
CA ASN A 444 13.63 19.60 -28.33
C ASN A 444 14.43 20.92 -28.29
N GLY A 445 14.13 21.73 -27.29
CA GLY A 445 14.93 22.87 -26.87
C GLY A 445 16.24 22.45 -26.20
N THR A 446 17.06 23.44 -25.85
CA THR A 446 18.40 23.23 -25.26
C THR A 446 18.39 22.57 -23.89
N ASN A 447 17.24 22.55 -23.21
CA ASN A 447 16.99 21.95 -21.90
C ASN A 447 16.12 20.67 -21.98
N GLY A 448 15.96 20.11 -23.19
CA GLY A 448 15.19 18.88 -23.41
C GLY A 448 13.70 19.07 -23.67
N GLY A 449 13.15 20.26 -23.42
CA GLY A 449 11.70 20.52 -23.56
C GLY A 449 11.21 20.57 -25.00
N SER A 450 10.04 20.01 -25.25
CA SER A 450 9.30 20.00 -26.51
C SER A 450 7.79 20.27 -26.36
N ALA A 451 7.25 20.24 -25.15
CA ALA A 451 5.85 20.61 -24.89
C ALA A 451 5.59 22.08 -25.25
N GLN A 452 4.42 22.34 -25.82
CA GLN A 452 4.00 23.66 -26.28
C GLN A 452 2.90 24.27 -25.40
N LEU A 453 2.09 23.44 -24.75
CA LEU A 453 0.98 23.83 -23.87
C LEU A 453 0.53 22.64 -22.99
N TYR A 454 -0.43 22.89 -22.10
CA TYR A 454 -1.12 21.85 -21.34
C TYR A 454 -1.68 20.74 -22.25
N ILE A 455 -1.56 19.49 -21.82
CA ILE A 455 -2.05 18.33 -22.56
C ILE A 455 -3.21 17.71 -21.78
N PRO A 456 -4.41 17.56 -22.37
CA PRO A 456 -5.53 16.91 -21.71
C PRO A 456 -5.18 15.51 -21.19
N GLU A 457 -5.63 15.21 -19.98
CA GLU A 457 -5.28 14.00 -19.23
C GLU A 457 -6.48 13.04 -19.05
N GLN A 458 -6.15 11.79 -18.71
CA GLN A 458 -7.06 10.75 -18.22
C GLN A 458 -6.40 10.05 -17.02
N PRO A 459 -7.11 9.27 -16.19
CA PRO A 459 -6.47 8.48 -15.15
C PRO A 459 -5.39 7.58 -15.74
N TRP A 460 -4.25 7.44 -15.04
CA TRP A 460 -3.18 6.56 -15.48
C TRP A 460 -3.63 5.11 -15.42
N ASN A 461 -3.65 4.44 -16.57
CA ASN A 461 -3.91 3.02 -16.65
C ASN A 461 -3.31 2.43 -17.94
N GLU A 462 -2.17 1.77 -17.78
CA GLU A 462 -1.44 1.09 -18.84
C GLU A 462 -1.57 -0.45 -18.72
N THR A 463 -2.47 -0.94 -17.87
CA THR A 463 -2.71 -2.37 -17.70
C THR A 463 -3.33 -2.99 -18.96
N THR A 464 -3.07 -4.27 -19.19
CA THR A 464 -3.69 -5.03 -20.29
C THR A 464 -4.30 -6.33 -19.81
N SER A 465 -5.31 -6.85 -20.50
CA SER A 465 -5.97 -8.11 -20.11
C SER A 465 -5.04 -9.33 -20.09
N SER A 466 -3.89 -9.26 -20.78
CA SER A 466 -2.89 -10.33 -20.84
C SER A 466 -1.75 -10.18 -19.83
N ALA A 467 -1.37 -8.95 -19.48
CA ALA A 467 -0.25 -8.68 -18.58
C ALA A 467 -0.69 -8.25 -17.17
N GLY A 468 -1.95 -7.84 -17.00
CA GLY A 468 -2.48 -7.30 -15.75
C GLY A 468 -1.68 -6.09 -15.29
N LEU A 469 -1.24 -6.14 -14.03
CA LEU A 469 -0.38 -5.18 -13.33
C LEU A 469 1.12 -5.31 -13.71
N GLY A 470 1.46 -6.29 -14.55
CA GLY A 470 2.84 -6.60 -14.90
C GLY A 470 3.40 -5.76 -16.04
N PHE A 471 4.67 -5.35 -15.89
CA PHE A 471 5.48 -4.69 -16.92
C PHE A 471 6.15 -5.68 -17.91
N GLY A 472 5.73 -6.95 -17.89
CA GLY A 472 6.34 -8.02 -18.66
C GLY A 472 6.31 -7.78 -20.17
N ASN A 473 7.49 -7.87 -20.80
CA ASN A 473 7.73 -7.86 -22.26
C ASN A 473 7.34 -6.56 -23.00
N GLY A 474 7.18 -5.43 -22.29
CA GLY A 474 6.82 -4.14 -22.89
C GLY A 474 5.38 -4.05 -23.38
N THR A 475 4.50 -4.93 -22.90
CA THR A 475 3.10 -5.08 -23.37
C THR A 475 2.05 -4.88 -22.27
N GLY A 476 2.43 -4.35 -21.11
CA GLY A 476 1.55 -3.96 -20.01
C GLY A 476 2.25 -2.98 -19.06
N GLY A 477 1.48 -2.22 -18.31
CA GLY A 477 1.95 -1.22 -17.34
C GLY A 477 1.04 -1.13 -16.11
N GLY A 478 1.33 -0.19 -15.22
CA GLY A 478 0.63 0.01 -13.96
C GLY A 478 -0.64 0.87 -14.13
N ALA A 479 -1.30 1.15 -13.01
CA ALA A 479 -2.39 2.11 -12.96
C ALA A 479 -2.28 2.95 -11.68
N GLY A 480 -2.77 4.19 -11.74
CA GLY A 480 -2.73 5.11 -10.60
C GLY A 480 -3.55 4.60 -9.43
N GLY A 481 -2.93 4.53 -8.25
CA GLY A 481 -3.57 4.06 -7.03
C GLY A 481 -4.73 4.97 -6.61
N GLY A 482 -5.82 4.37 -6.15
CA GLY A 482 -7.00 5.14 -5.72
C GLY A 482 -8.17 4.26 -5.29
N GLY A 483 -9.02 4.80 -4.42
CA GLY A 483 -10.13 4.08 -3.80
C GLY A 483 -10.42 4.52 -2.36
N ALA A 484 -11.24 3.73 -1.66
CA ALA A 484 -11.66 4.00 -0.29
C ALA A 484 -10.85 3.19 0.73
N SER A 485 -10.31 3.85 1.75
CA SER A 485 -9.67 3.17 2.88
C SER A 485 -10.66 2.33 3.69
N ALA A 486 -10.24 1.13 4.08
CA ALA A 486 -10.91 0.26 5.03
C ALA A 486 -10.56 0.60 6.49
N PHE A 487 -9.44 1.28 6.75
CA PHE A 487 -8.93 1.53 8.10
C PHE A 487 -9.11 2.96 8.58
N PHE A 488 -9.28 3.92 7.67
CA PHE A 488 -9.39 5.34 8.00
C PHE A 488 -10.71 5.90 7.49
N SER A 489 -11.48 6.47 8.41
CA SER A 489 -12.70 7.21 8.08
C SER A 489 -12.40 8.50 7.34
N LYS A 490 -13.40 8.96 6.60
CA LYS A 490 -13.38 10.23 5.87
C LYS A 490 -13.02 11.38 6.82
N PRO A 491 -11.92 12.11 6.56
CA PRO A 491 -11.66 13.33 7.29
C PRO A 491 -12.73 14.36 7.01
N ALA A 492 -13.10 15.13 8.03
CA ALA A 492 -14.14 16.16 7.91
C ALA A 492 -13.80 17.28 6.91
N TRP A 493 -12.54 17.38 6.47
CA TRP A 493 -12.14 18.26 5.39
C TRP A 493 -12.32 17.65 3.99
N GLN A 494 -12.36 16.31 3.85
CA GLN A 494 -12.60 15.64 2.57
C GLN A 494 -14.11 15.66 2.27
N THR A 495 -14.56 16.78 1.75
CA THR A 495 -15.96 17.07 1.43
C THR A 495 -16.02 17.94 0.19
N GLY A 496 -17.12 17.86 -0.56
CA GLY A 496 -17.33 18.66 -1.77
C GLY A 496 -18.06 17.87 -2.85
N ALA A 497 -18.21 18.47 -4.03
CA ALA A 497 -18.75 17.76 -5.19
C ALA A 497 -17.84 16.58 -5.58
N GLY A 498 -18.43 15.48 -6.07
CA GLY A 498 -17.71 14.27 -6.48
C GLY A 498 -17.24 13.36 -5.34
N VAL A 499 -16.95 13.90 -4.15
CA VAL A 499 -16.50 13.12 -2.99
C VAL A 499 -17.58 12.10 -2.58
N PRO A 500 -17.27 10.79 -2.59
CA PRO A 500 -18.21 9.75 -2.17
C PRO A 500 -18.74 9.98 -0.76
N SER A 501 -20.04 9.73 -0.54
CA SER A 501 -20.65 9.78 0.79
C SER A 501 -20.58 8.42 1.49
N ASP A 502 -19.39 7.82 1.52
CA ASP A 502 -19.13 6.44 1.97
C ASP A 502 -18.47 6.36 3.35
N SER A 503 -18.19 7.52 3.96
CA SER A 503 -17.53 7.67 5.26
C SER A 503 -16.10 7.09 5.35
N SER A 504 -15.46 6.76 4.22
CA SER A 504 -14.07 6.33 4.14
C SER A 504 -13.15 7.46 3.65
N ARG A 505 -11.88 7.45 4.06
CA ARG A 505 -10.86 8.31 3.44
C ARG A 505 -10.66 7.81 2.02
N ASP A 506 -10.96 8.67 1.05
CA ASP A 506 -10.81 8.37 -0.38
C ASP A 506 -9.48 8.87 -0.91
N LEU A 507 -8.85 8.12 -1.81
CA LEU A 507 -7.60 8.45 -2.47
C LEU A 507 -7.78 8.44 -4.00
N PRO A 508 -6.93 9.17 -4.74
CA PRO A 508 -5.94 10.12 -4.26
C PRO A 508 -6.57 11.48 -3.88
N ASP A 509 -5.74 12.45 -3.45
CA ASP A 509 -6.19 13.85 -3.28
C ASP A 509 -5.92 14.67 -4.55
N ILE A 510 -4.80 14.42 -5.22
CA ILE A 510 -4.40 15.06 -6.49
C ILE A 510 -3.85 14.00 -7.45
N ALA A 511 -3.74 14.33 -8.74
CA ALA A 511 -3.03 13.51 -9.70
C ALA A 511 -2.15 14.35 -10.64
N LEU A 512 -1.02 13.78 -11.08
CA LEU A 512 -0.21 14.30 -12.19
C LEU A 512 0.19 13.10 -13.06
N ASN A 513 0.78 13.37 -14.23
CA ASN A 513 1.30 12.30 -15.09
C ASN A 513 2.13 11.28 -14.29
N ALA A 514 1.85 10.00 -14.53
CA ALA A 514 2.49 8.85 -13.92
C ALA A 514 2.71 7.73 -14.94
N ALA A 515 2.40 7.95 -16.22
CA ALA A 515 2.58 6.95 -17.25
C ALA A 515 4.05 6.66 -17.52
N ALA A 516 4.36 5.38 -17.75
CA ALA A 516 5.71 4.93 -18.06
C ALA A 516 5.86 4.59 -19.56
N LEU A 517 4.79 4.11 -20.19
CA LEU A 517 4.79 3.70 -21.60
C LEU A 517 4.33 4.84 -22.52
N HIS A 518 3.45 5.72 -22.03
CA HIS A 518 2.93 6.90 -22.71
C HIS A 518 3.45 8.17 -22.02
N ASP A 519 4.50 8.77 -22.56
CA ASP A 519 5.13 10.00 -22.06
C ASP A 519 5.71 9.91 -20.65
N GLY A 520 6.60 8.93 -20.45
CA GLY A 520 7.34 8.77 -19.21
C GLY A 520 8.37 9.87 -18.96
N TYR A 521 8.77 9.98 -17.70
CA TYR A 521 9.73 10.96 -17.22
C TYR A 521 11.16 10.52 -17.47
N LEU A 522 11.99 11.47 -17.89
CA LEU A 522 13.43 11.26 -18.03
C LEU A 522 14.11 11.32 -16.65
N VAL A 523 15.00 10.38 -16.40
CA VAL A 523 15.87 10.34 -15.21
C VAL A 523 17.30 10.04 -15.63
N CYS A 524 18.27 10.25 -14.74
CA CYS A 524 19.68 9.95 -15.02
C CYS A 524 20.25 8.73 -14.29
N SER A 525 19.40 7.99 -13.57
CA SER A 525 19.73 6.70 -12.99
C SER A 525 19.32 5.52 -13.88
N SER A 526 20.13 4.46 -13.89
CA SER A 526 19.79 3.17 -14.49
C SER A 526 20.37 2.02 -13.65
N GLY A 527 19.62 1.55 -12.66
CA GLY A 527 20.00 0.47 -11.75
C GLY A 527 19.72 -0.91 -12.31
N ASP A 528 20.44 -1.37 -13.34
CA ASP A 528 20.37 -2.77 -13.80
C ASP A 528 21.27 -3.72 -12.98
N GLY A 529 21.82 -3.26 -11.86
CA GLY A 529 22.76 -4.01 -11.03
C GLY A 529 24.13 -4.26 -11.67
N GLN A 530 24.45 -3.65 -12.83
CA GLN A 530 25.79 -3.67 -13.46
C GLN A 530 26.62 -2.42 -13.16
N GLY A 531 26.13 -1.55 -12.27
CA GLY A 531 26.66 -0.21 -12.05
C GLY A 531 25.82 0.80 -12.81
N GLU A 532 25.52 1.93 -12.16
CA GLU A 532 24.79 3.03 -12.77
C GLU A 532 25.44 3.42 -14.11
N THR A 533 24.63 3.68 -15.13
CA THR A 533 25.10 4.33 -16.36
C THR A 533 24.58 5.77 -16.35
N PRO A 534 25.39 6.72 -15.88
CA PRO A 534 25.00 8.12 -15.82
C PRO A 534 24.60 8.68 -17.20
N CYS A 535 23.79 9.73 -17.19
CA CYS A 535 23.52 10.59 -18.34
C CYS A 535 24.79 11.28 -18.87
N VAL A 536 25.37 10.80 -19.96
CA VAL A 536 26.59 11.41 -20.53
C VAL A 536 26.33 12.39 -21.67
N ASN A 537 25.12 12.40 -22.23
CA ASN A 537 24.76 13.28 -23.35
C ASN A 537 23.31 13.77 -23.23
N GLY A 538 23.09 14.88 -22.53
CA GLY A 538 21.74 15.29 -22.15
C GLY A 538 21.14 14.25 -21.19
N PHE A 539 19.91 13.80 -21.46
CA PHE A 539 19.24 12.74 -20.70
C PHE A 539 19.54 11.32 -21.22
N LEU A 540 20.61 11.16 -22.03
CA LEU A 540 20.98 9.87 -22.61
C LEU A 540 22.19 9.26 -21.89
N SER A 541 22.12 7.95 -21.69
CA SER A 541 23.23 7.11 -21.25
C SER A 541 24.36 7.04 -22.30
N SER A 542 25.48 6.40 -21.93
CA SER A 542 26.62 6.22 -22.84
C SER A 542 26.31 5.34 -24.06
N ASN A 543 25.25 4.54 -23.99
CA ASN A 543 24.76 3.72 -25.11
C ASN A 543 23.78 4.49 -26.01
N GLY A 544 23.47 5.75 -25.68
CA GLY A 544 22.50 6.58 -26.40
C GLY A 544 21.06 6.37 -25.96
N ASP A 545 20.81 5.60 -24.88
CA ASP A 545 19.47 5.27 -24.40
C ASP A 545 19.00 6.23 -23.30
N PRO A 546 17.75 6.71 -23.32
CA PRO A 546 17.15 7.44 -22.23
C PRO A 546 16.71 6.47 -21.14
N ASN A 547 16.84 6.90 -19.89
CA ASN A 547 16.22 6.21 -18.78
C ASN A 547 14.84 6.82 -18.55
N VAL A 548 13.80 6.00 -18.72
CA VAL A 548 12.40 6.44 -18.73
C VAL A 548 11.63 5.65 -17.69
N PHE A 549 10.96 6.37 -16.80
CA PHE A 549 10.18 5.79 -15.73
C PHE A 549 8.81 6.49 -15.64
N GLY A 550 7.86 5.81 -15.02
CA GLY A 550 6.60 6.35 -14.55
C GLY A 550 6.33 5.85 -13.13
N GLY A 551 5.07 5.83 -12.74
CA GLY A 551 4.64 5.53 -11.38
C GLY A 551 4.22 6.78 -10.62
N THR A 552 3.35 6.58 -9.64
CA THR A 552 2.95 7.63 -8.69
C THR A 552 4.12 8.12 -7.83
N SER A 553 5.25 7.40 -7.83
CA SER A 553 6.55 7.85 -7.35
C SER A 553 7.07 9.14 -7.97
N PHE A 554 6.62 9.56 -9.16
CA PHE A 554 6.95 10.90 -9.67
C PHE A 554 6.09 12.00 -9.04
N VAL A 555 4.83 11.68 -8.78
CA VAL A 555 3.82 12.67 -8.40
C VAL A 555 4.08 13.17 -6.98
N ALA A 556 4.45 12.29 -6.05
CA ALA A 556 4.77 12.68 -4.67
C ALA A 556 5.94 13.68 -4.54
N PRO A 557 7.15 13.43 -5.08
CA PRO A 557 8.27 14.36 -5.00
C PRO A 557 8.04 15.64 -5.82
N VAL A 558 7.38 15.55 -6.98
CA VAL A 558 7.02 16.74 -7.78
C VAL A 558 6.05 17.63 -7.01
N PHE A 559 5.00 17.06 -6.42
CA PHE A 559 4.05 17.84 -5.62
C PHE A 559 4.70 18.42 -4.36
N ALA A 560 5.63 17.70 -3.73
CA ALA A 560 6.45 18.25 -2.65
C ALA A 560 7.28 19.47 -3.09
N GLY A 561 7.81 19.46 -4.32
CA GLY A 561 8.45 20.62 -4.95
C GLY A 561 7.47 21.80 -5.15
N ILE A 562 6.29 21.53 -5.69
CA ILE A 562 5.24 22.55 -5.88
C ILE A 562 4.82 23.17 -4.54
N LEU A 563 4.69 22.36 -3.48
CA LEU A 563 4.41 22.87 -2.13
C LEU A 563 5.56 23.72 -1.58
N ALA A 564 6.82 23.49 -1.99
CA ALA A 564 7.92 24.38 -1.66
C ALA A 564 7.80 25.74 -2.38
N LEU A 565 7.24 25.78 -3.59
CA LEU A 565 6.88 27.04 -4.27
C LEU A 565 5.79 27.79 -3.51
N VAL A 566 4.75 27.08 -3.08
CA VAL A 566 3.68 27.61 -2.22
C VAL A 566 4.29 28.20 -0.94
N GLU A 567 5.11 27.43 -0.23
CA GLU A 567 5.67 27.87 1.05
C GLU A 567 6.60 29.08 0.87
N GLN A 568 7.46 29.11 -0.17
CA GLN A 568 8.25 30.31 -0.48
C GLN A 568 7.35 31.53 -0.73
N LYS A 569 6.24 31.35 -1.46
CA LYS A 569 5.31 32.42 -1.80
C LYS A 569 4.56 32.95 -0.58
N THR A 570 4.08 32.07 0.29
CA THR A 570 3.24 32.43 1.44
C THR A 570 4.05 32.78 2.69
N ASN A 571 5.31 32.37 2.74
CA ASN A 571 6.22 32.56 3.86
C ASN A 571 7.58 33.13 3.41
N PRO A 572 7.63 34.36 2.85
CA PRO A 572 8.86 34.94 2.31
C PRO A 572 9.94 35.21 3.37
N THR A 573 9.59 35.17 4.66
CA THR A 573 10.55 35.34 5.77
C THR A 573 11.24 34.03 6.16
N GLY A 574 10.76 32.88 5.68
CA GLY A 574 11.24 31.56 6.08
C GLY A 574 10.97 31.21 7.54
N ALA A 575 10.03 31.91 8.20
CA ALA A 575 9.70 31.66 9.60
C ALA A 575 9.00 30.31 9.74
N THR A 576 9.29 29.56 10.80
CA THR A 576 8.64 28.25 11.01
C THR A 576 7.12 28.35 11.13
N THR A 577 6.58 29.47 11.63
CA THR A 577 5.13 29.76 11.68
C THR A 577 4.48 29.88 10.30
N GLY A 578 5.26 29.91 9.22
CA GLY A 578 4.74 29.92 7.85
C GLY A 578 4.79 28.57 7.14
N TRP A 579 5.21 27.49 7.83
CA TRP A 579 5.07 26.12 7.31
C TRP A 579 3.59 25.80 7.07
N LEU A 580 3.30 24.94 6.10
CA LEU A 580 1.92 24.68 5.65
C LEU A 580 1.13 23.69 6.55
N GLY A 581 1.81 22.74 7.20
CA GLY A 581 1.13 21.66 7.92
C GLY A 581 0.35 20.72 7.00
N ASN A 582 -0.82 20.24 7.43
CA ASN A 582 -1.67 19.42 6.58
C ASN A 582 -2.36 20.29 5.51
N VAL A 583 -2.11 19.99 4.23
CA VAL A 583 -2.66 20.77 3.12
C VAL A 583 -4.02 20.31 2.61
N GLY A 584 -4.51 19.14 3.05
CA GLY A 584 -5.83 18.60 2.69
C GLY A 584 -6.97 19.61 2.87
N PRO A 585 -7.14 20.23 4.05
CA PRO A 585 -8.13 21.29 4.26
C PRO A 585 -8.10 22.43 3.23
N THR A 586 -6.93 22.83 2.76
CA THR A 586 -6.78 23.89 1.77
C THR A 586 -7.09 23.39 0.36
N LEU A 587 -6.63 22.20 -0.01
CA LEU A 587 -6.93 21.59 -1.32
C LEU A 587 -8.45 21.41 -1.52
N TYR A 588 -9.15 20.87 -0.52
CA TYR A 588 -10.61 20.76 -0.59
C TYR A 588 -11.31 22.12 -0.40
N GLY A 589 -10.61 23.12 0.14
CA GLY A 589 -11.06 24.51 0.10
C GLY A 589 -11.13 25.07 -1.32
N PHE A 590 -10.22 24.69 -2.22
CA PHE A 590 -10.33 25.01 -3.64
C PHE A 590 -11.56 24.34 -4.27
N LEU A 591 -11.76 23.03 -4.03
CA LEU A 591 -12.92 22.27 -4.52
C LEU A 591 -14.26 22.93 -4.14
N ASN A 592 -14.37 23.39 -2.90
CA ASN A 592 -15.59 24.04 -2.39
C ASN A 592 -15.64 25.55 -2.71
N GLY A 593 -14.60 26.07 -3.36
CA GLY A 593 -14.44 27.48 -3.72
C GLY A 593 -14.78 27.76 -5.19
N PRO A 594 -14.88 29.04 -5.57
CA PRO A 594 -15.18 29.44 -6.95
C PRO A 594 -13.98 29.26 -7.90
N THR A 595 -12.80 28.91 -7.39
CA THR A 595 -11.54 28.85 -8.15
C THR A 595 -11.16 27.45 -8.60
N TYR A 596 -11.92 26.40 -8.21
CA TYR A 596 -11.61 25.02 -8.60
C TYR A 596 -11.33 24.88 -10.10
N SER A 597 -12.28 25.29 -10.95
CA SER A 597 -12.16 25.15 -12.42
C SER A 597 -11.09 26.04 -13.07
N SER A 598 -10.53 27.01 -12.33
CA SER A 598 -9.43 27.86 -12.82
C SER A 598 -8.05 27.40 -12.33
N VAL A 599 -8.01 26.48 -11.36
CA VAL A 599 -6.78 25.98 -10.76
C VAL A 599 -6.56 24.52 -11.11
N PHE A 600 -7.61 23.70 -11.06
CA PHE A 600 -7.53 22.28 -11.34
C PHE A 600 -7.96 21.99 -12.77
N HIS A 601 -7.22 21.08 -13.41
CA HIS A 601 -7.65 20.40 -14.62
C HIS A 601 -8.41 19.14 -14.19
N ASP A 602 -9.74 19.24 -14.22
CA ASP A 602 -10.66 18.17 -13.86
C ASP A 602 -10.58 17.03 -14.88
N ILE A 603 -10.16 15.84 -14.43
CA ILE A 603 -9.97 14.66 -15.28
C ILE A 603 -11.24 13.83 -15.22
N ILE A 604 -12.10 13.96 -16.24
CA ILE A 604 -13.48 13.44 -16.20
C ILE A 604 -13.72 12.15 -16.98
N SER A 605 -12.68 11.56 -17.59
CA SER A 605 -12.83 10.39 -18.48
C SER A 605 -11.66 9.43 -18.35
N GLY A 606 -11.95 8.14 -18.33
CA GLY A 606 -11.00 7.04 -18.13
C GLY A 606 -11.18 6.40 -16.76
N ASN A 607 -10.26 5.51 -16.35
CA ASN A 607 -10.40 4.76 -15.10
C ASN A 607 -9.04 4.22 -14.62
N ASN A 608 -8.93 3.95 -13.32
CA ASN A 608 -7.80 3.20 -12.75
C ASN A 608 -8.13 1.70 -12.55
N SER A 609 -9.04 1.15 -13.36
CA SER A 609 -9.52 -0.21 -13.19
C SER A 609 -8.54 -1.24 -13.76
N VAL A 610 -8.18 -2.23 -12.94
CA VAL A 610 -7.17 -3.22 -13.30
C VAL A 610 -7.81 -4.59 -13.57
N PRO A 611 -7.27 -5.37 -14.52
CA PRO A 611 -7.76 -6.71 -14.80
C PRO A 611 -7.75 -7.61 -13.57
N CYS A 612 -8.80 -8.40 -13.37
CA CYS A 612 -8.96 -9.27 -12.21
C CYS A 612 -9.37 -10.69 -12.58
N THR A 613 -8.91 -11.63 -11.76
CA THR A 613 -9.30 -13.04 -11.86
C THR A 613 -10.77 -13.17 -11.44
N GLN A 614 -11.56 -13.96 -12.17
CA GLN A 614 -12.94 -14.26 -11.78
C GLN A 614 -12.98 -14.83 -10.35
N GLY A 615 -13.97 -14.38 -9.54
CA GLY A 615 -14.13 -14.84 -8.16
C GLY A 615 -13.34 -14.02 -7.14
N THR A 616 -12.47 -13.12 -7.59
CA THR A 616 -11.79 -12.11 -6.76
C THR A 616 -12.82 -11.21 -6.06
N PRO A 617 -12.59 -10.77 -4.81
CA PRO A 617 -13.48 -9.82 -4.14
C PRO A 617 -13.66 -8.56 -5.01
N ASN A 618 -14.88 -8.04 -5.10
CA ASN A 618 -15.25 -6.94 -6.02
C ASN A 618 -15.18 -7.27 -7.53
N CYS A 619 -14.75 -8.48 -7.93
CA CYS A 619 -14.67 -8.96 -9.31
C CYS A 619 -15.29 -10.37 -9.50
N PRO A 620 -16.55 -10.59 -9.10
CA PRO A 620 -17.13 -11.94 -9.09
C PRO A 620 -17.21 -12.60 -10.48
N ASN A 621 -17.32 -11.79 -11.55
CA ASN A 621 -17.45 -12.26 -12.93
C ASN A 621 -16.14 -12.20 -13.74
N GLY A 622 -15.02 -11.83 -13.12
CA GLY A 622 -13.80 -11.47 -13.86
C GLY A 622 -13.95 -10.13 -14.58
N GLY A 623 -12.96 -9.75 -15.38
CA GLY A 623 -12.94 -8.48 -16.09
C GLY A 623 -11.96 -7.51 -15.45
N SER A 624 -12.43 -6.38 -14.95
CA SER A 624 -11.62 -5.38 -14.25
C SER A 624 -12.31 -4.84 -12.99
N ILE A 625 -11.51 -4.35 -12.04
CA ILE A 625 -11.95 -3.67 -10.81
C ILE A 625 -11.28 -2.32 -10.66
N GLY A 626 -12.05 -1.32 -10.27
CA GLY A 626 -11.55 -0.01 -9.89
C GLY A 626 -12.59 1.08 -10.10
N PHE A 627 -12.10 2.31 -10.27
CA PHE A 627 -12.93 3.51 -10.27
C PHE A 627 -12.81 4.24 -11.61
N THR A 628 -13.93 4.84 -12.03
CA THR A 628 -14.01 5.65 -13.25
C THR A 628 -13.90 7.11 -12.87
N ALA A 629 -13.16 7.88 -13.67
CA ALA A 629 -13.08 9.33 -13.54
C ALA A 629 -14.45 9.99 -13.74
N GLY A 630 -14.68 11.11 -13.08
CA GLY A 630 -15.94 11.83 -13.12
C GLY A 630 -15.74 13.33 -12.87
N ASN A 631 -16.81 14.10 -12.88
CA ASN A 631 -16.69 15.53 -12.61
C ASN A 631 -16.19 15.78 -11.18
N THR A 632 -15.28 16.73 -11.04
CA THR A 632 -14.71 17.26 -9.80
C THR A 632 -13.83 16.25 -9.06
N TYR A 633 -14.21 15.83 -7.85
CA TYR A 633 -13.48 14.77 -7.17
C TYR A 633 -13.88 13.39 -7.69
N ASP A 634 -12.90 12.52 -7.92
CA ASP A 634 -13.12 11.09 -8.08
C ASP A 634 -12.00 10.23 -7.45
N GLN A 635 -12.26 8.93 -7.29
CA GLN A 635 -11.32 7.99 -6.68
C GLN A 635 -10.22 7.48 -7.64
N ALA A 636 -10.19 7.98 -8.89
CA ALA A 636 -9.15 7.62 -9.86
C ALA A 636 -8.04 8.68 -9.91
N THR A 637 -8.39 9.96 -9.79
CA THR A 637 -7.48 11.11 -9.93
C THR A 637 -7.65 12.20 -8.87
N GLY A 638 -8.54 11.99 -7.90
CA GLY A 638 -8.74 12.94 -6.81
C GLY A 638 -9.36 14.23 -7.33
N LEU A 639 -8.77 15.37 -7.01
CA LEU A 639 -9.16 16.68 -7.53
C LEU A 639 -8.75 16.92 -9.00
N GLY A 640 -8.00 16.00 -9.60
CA GLY A 640 -7.34 16.16 -10.89
C GLY A 640 -5.91 16.73 -10.77
N SER A 641 -5.34 17.07 -11.91
CA SER A 641 -4.09 17.84 -11.98
C SER A 641 -4.40 19.34 -11.85
N PHE A 642 -3.38 20.19 -11.93
CA PHE A 642 -3.56 21.63 -11.70
C PHE A 642 -2.53 22.48 -12.43
N ASP A 643 -2.92 23.72 -12.67
CA ASP A 643 -2.08 24.81 -13.07
C ASP A 643 -1.26 25.27 -11.85
N VAL A 644 0.05 25.05 -11.89
CA VAL A 644 0.98 25.30 -10.77
C VAL A 644 1.02 26.77 -10.41
N ASN A 645 1.06 27.67 -11.39
CA ASN A 645 1.05 29.10 -11.17
C ASN A 645 -0.26 29.56 -10.52
N ALA A 646 -1.41 29.11 -11.01
CA ALA A 646 -2.72 29.41 -10.44
C ALA A 646 -2.85 28.85 -9.01
N LEU A 647 -2.37 27.63 -8.75
CA LEU A 647 -2.37 27.02 -7.42
C LEU A 647 -1.52 27.85 -6.44
N VAL A 648 -0.27 28.14 -6.80
CA VAL A 648 0.69 28.87 -5.94
C VAL A 648 0.23 30.30 -5.68
N THR A 649 -0.28 31.00 -6.70
CA THR A 649 -0.75 32.38 -6.56
C THR A 649 -2.10 32.48 -5.85
N GLY A 650 -2.97 31.49 -6.01
CA GLY A 650 -4.30 31.42 -5.41
C GLY A 650 -4.32 30.94 -3.95
N TRP A 651 -3.25 30.29 -3.47
CA TRP A 651 -3.22 29.58 -2.19
C TRP A 651 -3.72 30.40 -0.99
N SER A 652 -3.21 31.62 -0.80
CA SER A 652 -3.60 32.47 0.35
C SER A 652 -5.04 32.98 0.29
N GLY A 653 -5.70 32.90 -0.86
CA GLY A 653 -7.10 33.30 -1.04
C GLY A 653 -8.11 32.21 -0.67
N VAL A 654 -7.65 30.98 -0.42
CA VAL A 654 -8.51 29.84 -0.14
C VAL A 654 -8.87 29.77 1.34
N LYS A 655 -10.14 29.43 1.60
CA LYS A 655 -10.61 29.13 2.94
C LYS A 655 -10.51 27.63 3.20
N PRO A 656 -9.68 27.17 4.16
CA PRO A 656 -9.64 25.77 4.52
C PRO A 656 -10.99 25.24 5.02
N VAL A 657 -11.35 24.02 4.64
CA VAL A 657 -12.59 23.34 5.07
C VAL A 657 -12.31 22.34 6.20
N GLY A 658 -13.34 21.98 6.98
CA GLY A 658 -13.20 20.97 8.04
C GLY A 658 -12.29 21.36 9.22
N THR A 659 -12.07 22.65 9.47
CA THR A 659 -11.18 23.16 10.54
C THR A 659 -11.90 23.54 11.85
N GLY A 660 -13.14 23.08 12.05
CA GLY A 660 -13.97 23.39 13.22
C GLY A 660 -13.67 22.53 14.47
N VAL A 661 -14.09 23.01 15.65
CA VAL A 661 -14.07 22.26 16.93
C VAL A 661 -14.94 21.00 16.79
N GLY A 662 -14.42 19.82 17.13
CA GLY A 662 -15.11 18.53 16.96
C GLY A 662 -14.92 17.85 15.60
N SER A 663 -14.12 18.43 14.70
CA SER A 663 -13.73 17.89 13.39
C SER A 663 -12.61 16.84 13.46
N GLY A 664 -12.14 16.54 14.68
CA GLY A 664 -10.97 15.73 14.93
C GLY A 664 -11.26 14.23 14.81
N ILE A 665 -10.57 13.56 13.88
CA ILE A 665 -10.46 12.11 13.86
C ILE A 665 -9.46 11.71 14.96
N GLY A 666 -9.77 10.69 15.78
CA GLY A 666 -8.77 10.11 16.66
C GLY A 666 -7.58 9.55 15.85
N THR A 667 -6.36 9.53 16.40
CA THR A 667 -5.19 9.03 15.64
C THR A 667 -4.99 7.52 15.79
N SER A 668 -5.63 6.89 16.78
CA SER A 668 -5.53 5.45 17.01
C SER A 668 -6.42 4.69 16.03
N VAL A 669 -5.89 3.66 15.36
CA VAL A 669 -6.70 2.85 14.43
C VAL A 669 -7.65 1.96 15.23
N SER A 670 -8.89 1.87 14.77
CA SER A 670 -9.87 0.90 15.24
C SER A 670 -10.09 -0.18 14.18
N THR A 671 -10.62 -1.33 14.58
CA THR A 671 -11.13 -2.33 13.65
C THR A 671 -12.64 -2.47 13.85
N THR A 672 -13.38 -2.46 12.75
CA THR A 672 -14.82 -2.72 12.76
C THR A 672 -15.05 -4.12 12.20
N ALA A 673 -15.63 -5.00 13.00
CA ALA A 673 -16.06 -6.32 12.59
C ALA A 673 -17.57 -6.32 12.42
N LEU A 674 -18.04 -6.62 11.21
CA LEU A 674 -19.45 -6.80 10.91
C LEU A 674 -19.74 -8.30 10.80
N THR A 675 -20.73 -8.78 11.56
CA THR A 675 -21.10 -10.19 11.63
C THR A 675 -22.61 -10.39 11.59
N THR A 676 -23.03 -11.59 11.23
CA THR A 676 -24.42 -12.05 11.40
C THR A 676 -24.43 -13.49 11.88
N THR A 677 -25.51 -13.88 12.57
CA THR A 677 -25.78 -15.29 12.91
C THR A 677 -26.73 -15.95 11.91
N ALA A 678 -27.29 -15.19 10.96
CA ALA A 678 -28.14 -15.71 9.91
C ALA A 678 -27.31 -16.41 8.81
N SER A 679 -27.97 -17.34 8.11
CA SER A 679 -27.39 -17.89 6.88
C SER A 679 -27.31 -16.80 5.81
N LEU A 680 -26.20 -16.75 5.08
CA LEU A 680 -25.94 -15.75 4.03
C LEU A 680 -26.23 -16.24 2.61
N CYS A 681 -26.52 -17.54 2.43
CA CYS A 681 -26.96 -18.09 1.16
C CYS A 681 -28.48 -18.05 1.09
N ALA A 682 -29.00 -17.65 -0.07
CA ALA A 682 -30.43 -17.58 -0.35
C ALA A 682 -31.25 -16.84 0.73
N VAL A 683 -30.77 -15.66 1.13
CA VAL A 683 -31.43 -14.81 2.14
C VAL A 683 -32.78 -14.37 1.59
N SER A 684 -33.86 -14.87 2.18
CA SER A 684 -35.21 -14.44 1.83
C SER A 684 -35.42 -12.97 2.19
N ALA A 685 -36.28 -12.29 1.43
CA ALA A 685 -36.73 -10.97 1.82
C ALA A 685 -37.43 -10.95 3.19
N GLY A 686 -37.05 -9.97 4.00
CA GLY A 686 -37.50 -9.79 5.37
C GLY A 686 -36.53 -8.86 6.09
N THR A 687 -35.89 -9.36 7.14
CA THR A 687 -34.87 -8.64 7.89
C THR A 687 -33.64 -9.51 8.14
N LEU A 688 -32.45 -8.94 7.95
CA LEU A 688 -31.16 -9.53 8.31
C LEU A 688 -30.60 -8.84 9.56
N ALA A 689 -30.40 -9.60 10.63
CA ALA A 689 -29.80 -9.08 11.85
C ALA A 689 -28.28 -8.95 11.69
N LEU A 690 -27.78 -7.74 11.86
CA LEU A 690 -26.37 -7.39 11.78
C LEU A 690 -25.85 -7.00 13.16
N ASN A 691 -24.67 -7.50 13.52
CA ASN A 691 -23.97 -7.14 14.74
C ASN A 691 -22.60 -6.58 14.39
N VAL A 692 -22.29 -5.44 14.98
CA VAL A 692 -21.03 -4.73 14.81
C VAL A 692 -20.28 -4.72 16.13
N THR A 693 -19.00 -5.06 16.05
CA THR A 693 -18.04 -4.89 17.15
C THR A 693 -16.94 -3.99 16.65
N VAL A 694 -16.67 -2.90 17.37
CA VAL A 694 -15.54 -2.02 17.13
C VAL A 694 -14.51 -2.26 18.22
N ALA A 695 -13.31 -2.67 17.82
CA ALA A 695 -12.18 -2.84 18.72
C ALA A 695 -11.17 -1.70 18.52
N GLY A 696 -10.70 -1.16 19.64
CA GLY A 696 -9.62 -0.17 19.65
C GLY A 696 -8.25 -0.82 19.79
N THR A 697 -7.26 -0.04 20.23
CA THR A 697 -5.96 -0.57 20.66
C THR A 697 -6.12 -1.29 22.00
N ALA A 698 -5.28 -2.29 22.27
CA ALA A 698 -5.40 -3.09 23.50
C ALA A 698 -5.25 -2.29 24.80
N SER A 699 -4.61 -1.12 24.73
CA SER A 699 -4.39 -0.20 25.84
C SER A 699 -5.29 1.03 25.84
N GLY A 700 -6.17 1.17 24.83
CA GLY A 700 -7.05 2.32 24.67
C GLY A 700 -8.42 2.14 25.33
N PRO A 701 -9.22 3.23 25.45
CA PRO A 701 -10.59 3.16 25.96
C PRO A 701 -11.48 2.31 25.05
N THR A 702 -12.64 1.85 25.54
CA THR A 702 -13.62 1.20 24.68
C THR A 702 -14.15 2.19 23.62
N PRO A 703 -14.18 1.84 22.32
CA PRO A 703 -14.70 2.72 21.27
C PRO A 703 -16.15 3.15 21.54
N THR A 704 -16.43 4.43 21.26
CA THR A 704 -17.75 5.08 21.39
C THR A 704 -18.16 5.70 20.05
N GLY A 705 -19.31 6.36 19.92
CA GLY A 705 -19.70 7.04 18.68
C GLY A 705 -20.71 6.23 17.86
N THR A 706 -20.71 6.40 16.54
CA THR A 706 -21.78 5.92 15.67
C THR A 706 -21.30 4.98 14.57
N ILE A 707 -22.15 4.01 14.24
CA ILE A 707 -22.05 3.14 13.07
C ILE A 707 -23.06 3.60 12.02
N GLN A 708 -22.62 3.70 10.78
CA GLN A 708 -23.48 3.81 9.59
C GLN A 708 -23.39 2.50 8.78
N PHE A 709 -24.53 1.91 8.45
CA PHE A 709 -24.60 0.72 7.60
C PHE A 709 -24.74 1.08 6.13
N PHE A 710 -24.13 0.28 5.26
CA PHE A 710 -24.11 0.46 3.81
C PHE A 710 -24.49 -0.84 3.10
N VAL A 711 -25.20 -0.72 1.99
CA VAL A 711 -25.42 -1.79 1.00
C VAL A 711 -24.89 -1.31 -0.34
N ASP A 712 -23.99 -2.08 -0.94
CA ASP A 712 -23.31 -1.74 -2.21
C ASP A 712 -22.66 -0.34 -2.17
N ASN A 713 -22.05 0.00 -1.03
CA ASN A 713 -21.47 1.31 -0.72
C ASN A 713 -22.48 2.48 -0.71
N VAL A 714 -23.78 2.21 -0.71
CA VAL A 714 -24.82 3.22 -0.51
C VAL A 714 -25.29 3.19 0.94
N ALA A 715 -25.27 4.36 1.59
CA ALA A 715 -25.71 4.49 2.98
C ALA A 715 -27.19 4.07 3.12
N VAL A 716 -27.46 3.17 4.05
CA VAL A 716 -28.83 2.77 4.37
C VAL A 716 -29.51 3.91 5.11
N VAL A 717 -30.61 4.42 4.58
CA VAL A 717 -31.39 5.50 5.21
C VAL A 717 -31.93 5.05 6.57
N GLY A 718 -31.61 5.81 7.63
CA GLY A 718 -31.93 5.42 9.00
C GLY A 718 -31.10 4.23 9.52
N GLY A 719 -30.10 3.79 8.76
CA GLY A 719 -29.14 2.73 9.10
C GLY A 719 -28.03 3.21 10.02
N THR A 720 -28.35 4.03 11.02
CA THR A 720 -27.38 4.51 12.02
C THR A 720 -27.61 3.80 13.35
N ALA A 721 -26.54 3.37 14.02
CA ALA A 721 -26.59 2.82 15.37
C ALA A 721 -25.52 3.47 16.26
N THR A 722 -25.83 3.72 17.54
CA THR A 722 -24.84 4.21 18.51
C THR A 722 -24.13 3.03 19.16
N LEU A 723 -22.82 3.12 19.33
CA LEU A 723 -22.05 2.10 20.04
C LEU A 723 -22.38 2.11 21.54
N SER A 724 -22.63 0.92 22.07
CA SER A 724 -22.72 0.63 23.49
C SER A 724 -21.65 -0.41 23.84
N SER A 725 -20.67 -0.03 24.66
CA SER A 725 -19.54 -0.89 25.02
C SER A 725 -18.78 -1.46 23.80
N GLY A 726 -18.55 -0.63 22.77
CA GLY A 726 -17.87 -1.04 21.54
C GLY A 726 -18.71 -1.93 20.63
N THR A 727 -20.02 -2.07 20.87
CA THR A 727 -20.90 -2.91 20.04
C THR A 727 -22.15 -2.15 19.60
N ALA A 728 -22.70 -2.52 18.44
CA ALA A 728 -23.99 -2.04 17.94
C ALA A 728 -24.69 -3.15 17.16
N SER A 729 -26.02 -3.09 17.06
CA SER A 729 -26.80 -4.01 16.24
C SER A 729 -27.76 -3.23 15.35
N TYR A 730 -28.04 -3.78 14.18
CA TYR A 730 -28.98 -3.22 13.22
C TYR A 730 -29.76 -4.32 12.50
N SER A 731 -31.03 -4.07 12.21
CA SER A 731 -31.87 -5.00 11.43
C SER A 731 -32.05 -4.44 10.03
N LEU A 732 -31.24 -4.93 9.09
CA LEU A 732 -31.33 -4.53 7.69
C LEU A 732 -32.60 -5.09 7.06
N VAL A 733 -33.42 -4.23 6.48
CA VAL A 733 -34.62 -4.65 5.74
C VAL A 733 -34.18 -5.15 4.36
N THR A 734 -34.20 -6.47 4.14
CA THR A 734 -33.76 -7.08 2.87
C THR A 734 -34.82 -7.05 1.78
N SER A 735 -36.09 -6.80 2.15
CA SER A 735 -37.19 -6.74 1.19
C SER A 735 -37.13 -5.55 0.22
N SER A 736 -36.32 -4.53 0.53
CA SER A 736 -36.04 -3.38 -0.34
C SER A 736 -34.86 -3.59 -1.29
N LEU A 737 -34.13 -4.69 -1.17
CA LEU A 737 -33.00 -5.01 -2.03
C LEU A 737 -33.45 -5.77 -3.29
N SER A 738 -32.66 -5.67 -4.36
CA SER A 738 -32.86 -6.47 -5.57
C SER A 738 -32.54 -7.95 -5.31
N SER A 739 -33.00 -8.83 -6.21
CA SER A 739 -32.54 -10.22 -6.19
C SER A 739 -31.10 -10.31 -6.69
N GLY A 740 -30.30 -11.17 -6.07
CA GLY A 740 -28.89 -11.39 -6.36
C GLY A 740 -27.95 -10.97 -5.22
N GLY A 741 -26.66 -10.94 -5.54
CA GLY A 741 -25.58 -10.66 -4.59
C GLY A 741 -25.46 -9.19 -4.18
N HIS A 742 -25.41 -8.94 -2.88
CA HIS A 742 -25.20 -7.61 -2.29
C HIS A 742 -23.98 -7.58 -1.36
N ASN A 743 -23.23 -6.48 -1.38
CA ASN A 743 -22.17 -6.21 -0.40
C ASN A 743 -22.74 -5.41 0.78
N ILE A 744 -22.56 -5.91 2.01
CA ILE A 744 -23.02 -5.23 3.22
C ILE A 744 -21.81 -4.84 4.05
N SER A 745 -21.75 -3.56 4.43
CA SER A 745 -20.69 -3.05 5.31
C SER A 745 -21.23 -2.12 6.39
N ALA A 746 -20.41 -1.87 7.40
CA ALA A 746 -20.65 -0.97 8.50
C ALA A 746 -19.42 -0.08 8.68
N VAL A 747 -19.62 1.24 8.72
CA VAL A 747 -18.56 2.21 8.93
C VAL A 747 -18.75 2.82 10.31
N TYR A 748 -17.72 2.68 11.13
CA TYR A 748 -17.57 3.41 12.37
C TYR A 748 -17.05 4.82 12.05
N SER A 749 -17.76 5.84 12.53
CA SER A 749 -17.42 7.26 12.29
C SER A 749 -16.11 7.72 12.95
N GLY A 750 -15.55 6.92 13.86
CA GLY A 750 -14.51 7.38 14.78
C GLY A 750 -15.09 8.09 15.99
N ASP A 751 -14.21 8.39 16.94
CA ASP A 751 -14.48 9.21 18.10
C ASP A 751 -13.23 10.03 18.48
N GLY A 752 -13.28 10.72 19.62
CA GLY A 752 -12.14 11.52 20.10
C GLY A 752 -10.87 10.71 20.42
N ASN A 753 -10.92 9.38 20.38
CA ASN A 753 -9.78 8.48 20.63
C ASN A 753 -9.32 7.76 19.35
N TYR A 754 -10.30 7.26 18.59
CA TYR A 754 -10.08 6.37 17.46
C TYR A 754 -10.45 7.01 16.13
N ALA A 755 -9.60 6.77 15.14
CA ALA A 755 -10.01 6.91 13.76
C ALA A 755 -11.18 5.98 13.48
N GLY A 756 -12.11 6.44 12.65
CA GLY A 756 -13.17 5.57 12.17
C GLY A 756 -12.60 4.49 11.24
N SER A 757 -13.34 3.40 11.12
CA SER A 757 -12.92 2.19 10.39
C SER A 757 -14.12 1.55 9.73
N LYS A 758 -13.88 0.71 8.72
CA LYS A 758 -14.92 -0.01 7.98
C LYS A 758 -14.82 -1.50 8.26
N GLY A 759 -15.97 -2.14 8.46
CA GLY A 759 -16.11 -3.58 8.53
C GLY A 759 -17.06 -4.06 7.46
N THR A 760 -16.65 -5.07 6.69
CA THR A 760 -17.49 -5.70 5.68
C THR A 760 -17.98 -7.05 6.18
N LEU A 761 -19.21 -7.42 5.84
CA LEU A 761 -19.77 -8.71 6.23
C LEU A 761 -19.07 -9.82 5.43
N LEU A 762 -18.46 -10.76 6.15
CA LEU A 762 -17.71 -11.86 5.55
C LEU A 762 -18.59 -13.11 5.38
N GLY A 763 -18.27 -13.92 4.37
CA GLY A 763 -18.97 -15.17 4.11
C GLY A 763 -18.75 -16.20 5.23
N PRO A 764 -19.66 -17.19 5.41
CA PRO A 764 -19.45 -18.23 6.39
C PRO A 764 -18.17 -19.02 6.08
N ASN A 765 -17.27 -19.14 7.07
CA ASN A 765 -15.98 -19.84 7.06
C ASN A 765 -14.75 -19.12 6.51
N ILE A 766 -14.81 -17.78 6.39
CA ILE A 766 -13.61 -16.96 6.19
C ILE A 766 -13.09 -16.47 7.53
N ASN A 767 -11.83 -16.78 7.84
CA ASN A 767 -11.19 -16.32 9.06
C ASN A 767 -10.88 -14.81 8.97
N ALA A 768 -11.66 -14.00 9.68
CA ALA A 768 -11.44 -12.55 9.83
C ALA A 768 -10.03 -12.16 10.34
N SER A 769 -9.29 -13.11 10.91
CA SER A 769 -7.91 -12.92 11.39
C SER A 769 -6.85 -12.92 10.28
N PHE A 770 -7.19 -13.39 9.07
CA PHE A 770 -6.28 -13.47 7.92
C PHE A 770 -6.55 -12.38 6.88
N TYR A 771 -7.81 -11.92 6.80
CA TYR A 771 -8.26 -10.87 5.90
C TYR A 771 -9.26 -9.99 6.66
N PRO A 772 -8.87 -8.79 7.14
CA PRO A 772 -9.83 -7.85 7.72
C PRO A 772 -10.92 -7.45 6.71
N ASN A 773 -10.62 -7.62 5.41
CA ASN A 773 -11.55 -7.49 4.28
C ASN A 773 -11.61 -8.79 3.44
N GLY A 774 -11.73 -9.96 4.07
CA GLY A 774 -11.83 -11.25 3.34
C GLY A 774 -12.87 -11.22 2.21
N PRO A 775 -12.89 -12.22 1.30
CA PRO A 775 -13.85 -12.26 0.21
C PRO A 775 -15.23 -11.84 0.68
N ILE A 776 -15.69 -10.72 0.13
CA ILE A 776 -16.96 -10.09 0.49
C ILE A 776 -18.01 -11.19 0.45
N ALA A 777 -18.78 -11.36 1.54
CA ALA A 777 -20.01 -12.13 1.42
C ALA A 777 -20.85 -11.42 0.37
N SER A 778 -20.94 -11.98 -0.82
CA SER A 778 -22.07 -11.69 -1.69
C SER A 778 -23.28 -12.23 -0.96
N VAL A 779 -24.00 -11.37 -0.23
CA VAL A 779 -25.22 -11.73 0.47
C VAL A 779 -26.27 -11.92 -0.60
N ASP A 780 -26.55 -13.18 -0.91
CA ASP A 780 -27.44 -13.55 -2.00
C ASP A 780 -28.89 -13.36 -1.55
N ILE A 781 -29.52 -12.28 -2.02
CA ILE A 781 -30.93 -11.97 -1.73
C ILE A 781 -31.81 -12.70 -2.74
N VAL A 782 -32.78 -13.47 -2.25
CA VAL A 782 -33.78 -14.15 -3.08
C VAL A 782 -35.12 -13.45 -2.90
N SER A 783 -35.79 -13.14 -4.02
CA SER A 783 -36.87 -12.15 -4.18
C SER A 783 -37.76 -11.85 -2.98
N SER A 784 -38.23 -10.60 -2.90
CA SER A 784 -39.27 -10.21 -1.94
C SER A 784 -40.67 -10.64 -2.36
N SER A 785 -41.40 -11.21 -1.39
CA SER A 785 -42.82 -11.57 -1.51
C SER A 785 -43.71 -10.39 -1.93
N SER A 786 -43.23 -9.15 -1.80
CA SER A 786 -43.89 -7.93 -2.26
C SER A 786 -43.75 -7.63 -3.77
N SER A 787 -42.80 -8.25 -4.48
CA SER A 787 -42.57 -7.99 -5.92
C SER A 787 -43.27 -8.97 -6.87
N GLY A 788 -43.60 -10.18 -6.40
CA GLY A 788 -44.26 -11.23 -7.19
C GLY A 788 -43.45 -11.73 -8.40
N LYS A 789 -42.18 -11.36 -8.55
CA LYS A 789 -41.35 -11.78 -9.69
C LYS A 789 -40.85 -13.22 -9.47
N PRO A 790 -40.94 -14.10 -10.50
CA PRO A 790 -40.37 -15.44 -10.44
C PRO A 790 -38.86 -15.41 -10.19
N ASP A 791 -38.38 -16.21 -9.26
CA ASP A 791 -36.97 -16.27 -8.84
C ASP A 791 -36.58 -17.70 -8.36
N PHE A 792 -35.32 -17.97 -8.03
CA PHE A 792 -34.94 -19.26 -7.43
C PHE A 792 -33.88 -19.09 -6.34
N SER A 793 -33.97 -19.87 -5.27
CA SER A 793 -32.87 -19.96 -4.31
C SER A 793 -31.84 -20.99 -4.76
N PHE A 794 -30.56 -20.70 -4.48
CA PHE A 794 -29.45 -21.62 -4.70
C PHE A 794 -28.59 -21.70 -3.44
N ALA A 795 -28.59 -22.88 -2.79
CA ALA A 795 -27.83 -23.05 -1.55
C ALA A 795 -27.30 -24.48 -1.39
N PRO A 796 -26.12 -24.66 -0.77
CA PRO A 796 -25.68 -25.98 -0.32
C PRO A 796 -26.51 -26.44 0.88
N ALA A 797 -26.46 -27.75 1.19
CA ALA A 797 -27.14 -28.29 2.37
C ALA A 797 -26.74 -27.59 3.69
N THR A 798 -25.47 -27.17 3.78
CA THR A 798 -24.95 -26.38 4.90
C THR A 798 -24.17 -25.19 4.33
N CYS A 799 -24.65 -23.98 4.60
CA CYS A 799 -24.03 -22.74 4.12
C CYS A 799 -22.58 -22.61 4.61
N GLY A 800 -21.65 -22.42 3.67
CA GLY A 800 -20.22 -22.29 3.95
C GLY A 800 -19.50 -23.58 4.34
N ALA A 801 -20.11 -24.77 4.23
CA ALA A 801 -19.47 -26.01 4.70
C ALA A 801 -18.02 -26.18 4.21
N THR A 802 -17.13 -26.53 5.14
CA THR A 802 -15.75 -26.93 4.83
C THR A 802 -15.65 -28.44 4.79
N THR A 803 -15.20 -29.00 3.66
CA THR A 803 -15.00 -30.43 3.50
C THR A 803 -13.51 -30.76 3.53
N THR A 804 -13.08 -31.65 4.42
CA THR A 804 -11.68 -32.09 4.43
C THR A 804 -11.42 -33.07 3.27
N VAL A 805 -10.34 -32.86 2.53
CA VAL A 805 -9.90 -33.73 1.43
C VAL A 805 -8.40 -33.96 1.51
N GLN A 806 -7.96 -35.21 1.34
CA GLN A 806 -6.54 -35.54 1.38
C GLN A 806 -5.82 -35.03 0.11
N PRO A 807 -4.55 -34.62 0.19
CA PRO A 807 -3.77 -34.24 -0.98
C PRO A 807 -3.83 -35.31 -2.08
N GLY A 808 -4.19 -34.91 -3.30
CA GLY A 808 -4.35 -35.77 -4.48
C GLY A 808 -5.67 -36.54 -4.57
N ALA A 809 -6.54 -36.48 -3.54
CA ALA A 809 -7.80 -37.21 -3.51
C ALA A 809 -8.98 -36.40 -4.08
N THR A 810 -10.01 -37.09 -4.54
CA THR A 810 -11.30 -36.49 -4.89
C THR A 810 -12.11 -36.20 -3.63
N ALA A 811 -12.58 -34.96 -3.48
CA ALA A 811 -13.40 -34.56 -2.34
C ALA A 811 -14.79 -35.21 -2.40
N SER A 812 -15.43 -35.36 -1.24
CA SER A 812 -16.85 -35.74 -1.21
C SER A 812 -17.69 -34.64 -1.87
N GLY A 813 -18.67 -35.04 -2.69
CA GLY A 813 -19.50 -34.10 -3.44
C GLY A 813 -20.37 -33.24 -2.53
N VAL A 814 -20.37 -31.93 -2.76
CA VAL A 814 -21.22 -30.97 -2.04
C VAL A 814 -22.54 -30.85 -2.78
N ILE A 815 -23.64 -31.13 -2.08
CA ILE A 815 -24.98 -31.08 -2.65
C ILE A 815 -25.53 -29.65 -2.55
N PHE A 816 -25.89 -29.10 -3.71
CA PHE A 816 -26.65 -27.87 -3.85
C PHE A 816 -28.12 -28.16 -4.15
N THR A 817 -29.01 -27.34 -3.60
CA THR A 817 -30.44 -27.35 -3.88
C THR A 817 -30.84 -26.06 -4.58
N ILE A 818 -31.51 -26.18 -5.73
CA ILE A 818 -32.13 -25.09 -6.46
C ILE A 818 -33.64 -25.15 -6.19
N THR A 819 -34.20 -24.16 -5.50
CA THR A 819 -35.64 -24.15 -5.16
C THR A 819 -36.34 -23.02 -5.89
N PRO A 820 -37.36 -23.29 -6.74
CA PRO A 820 -38.13 -22.22 -7.36
C PRO A 820 -38.90 -21.41 -6.31
N VAL A 821 -38.86 -20.08 -6.49
CA VAL A 821 -39.53 -19.07 -5.68
C VAL A 821 -40.49 -18.28 -6.58
N ASN A 822 -41.65 -17.90 -6.04
CA ASN A 822 -42.67 -17.15 -6.78
C ASN A 822 -43.05 -17.77 -8.15
N GLY A 823 -43.07 -19.10 -8.25
CA GLY A 823 -43.49 -19.81 -9.47
C GLY A 823 -42.46 -19.82 -10.59
N PHE A 824 -41.17 -19.66 -10.30
CA PHE A 824 -40.11 -19.77 -11.31
C PHE A 824 -40.11 -21.12 -12.03
N THR A 825 -40.01 -21.03 -13.35
CA THR A 825 -39.80 -22.15 -14.26
C THR A 825 -38.77 -21.73 -15.30
N GLY A 826 -37.78 -22.57 -15.57
CA GLY A 826 -36.69 -22.22 -16.48
C GLY A 826 -35.51 -23.14 -16.36
N THR A 827 -34.45 -22.82 -17.10
CA THR A 827 -33.19 -23.57 -17.10
C THR A 827 -32.14 -22.77 -16.34
N VAL A 828 -31.48 -23.40 -15.37
CA VAL A 828 -30.43 -22.80 -14.53
C VAL A 828 -29.09 -23.42 -14.89
N SER A 829 -28.17 -22.61 -15.39
CA SER A 829 -26.80 -23.02 -15.71
C SER A 829 -25.90 -22.85 -14.50
N LEU A 830 -25.02 -23.82 -14.24
CA LEU A 830 -24.12 -23.79 -13.09
C LEU A 830 -22.66 -23.68 -13.55
N THR A 831 -21.93 -22.80 -12.89
CA THR A 831 -20.48 -22.65 -13.03
C THR A 831 -19.82 -22.66 -11.66
N ALA A 832 -18.55 -23.05 -11.60
CA ALA A 832 -17.75 -22.91 -10.39
C ALA A 832 -16.42 -22.27 -10.74
N THR A 833 -15.98 -21.34 -9.91
CA THR A 833 -14.69 -20.67 -10.02
C THR A 833 -13.83 -21.06 -8.84
N ASN A 834 -12.57 -21.39 -9.11
CA ASN A 834 -11.58 -21.64 -8.09
C ASN A 834 -10.93 -20.32 -7.67
N ASN A 835 -10.96 -20.01 -6.38
CA ASN A 835 -10.38 -18.77 -5.86
C ASN A 835 -8.91 -18.94 -5.39
N ASP A 836 -8.41 -20.18 -5.24
CA ASP A 836 -7.16 -20.50 -4.50
C ASP A 836 -6.24 -21.53 -5.22
N GLY A 837 -6.33 -21.67 -6.55
CA GLY A 837 -5.32 -22.39 -7.35
C GLY A 837 -5.36 -23.93 -7.37
N MET A 838 -6.28 -24.57 -6.63
CA MET A 838 -6.53 -26.03 -6.74
C MET A 838 -6.95 -26.42 -8.19
N ALA A 839 -6.54 -27.56 -8.69
CA ALA A 839 -6.98 -28.07 -9.98
C ALA A 839 -8.43 -28.54 -9.87
N ALA A 840 -9.35 -27.75 -10.41
CA ALA A 840 -10.75 -28.12 -10.50
C ALA A 840 -11.15 -28.34 -11.96
N THR A 841 -11.60 -29.56 -12.27
CA THR A 841 -12.58 -29.72 -13.35
C THR A 841 -13.93 -29.61 -12.67
N PRO A 842 -14.61 -28.44 -12.72
CA PRO A 842 -15.91 -28.29 -12.08
C PRO A 842 -16.87 -29.29 -12.72
N SER A 843 -17.20 -30.35 -11.99
CA SER A 843 -18.17 -31.35 -12.43
C SER A 843 -19.40 -31.23 -11.56
N PHE A 844 -20.52 -30.92 -12.20
CA PHE A 844 -21.84 -30.96 -11.58
C PHE A 844 -22.51 -32.25 -12.01
N SER A 845 -23.16 -32.95 -11.09
CA SER A 845 -23.94 -34.15 -11.45
C SER A 845 -25.06 -33.83 -12.45
N VAL A 846 -25.57 -32.59 -12.41
CA VAL A 846 -26.56 -32.06 -13.36
C VAL A 846 -26.26 -30.56 -13.60
N SER A 847 -25.95 -30.19 -14.84
CA SER A 847 -25.90 -28.79 -15.33
C SER A 847 -26.04 -28.78 -16.86
N PRO A 848 -26.93 -27.96 -17.45
CA PRO A 848 -27.87 -27.09 -16.78
C PRO A 848 -29.02 -27.86 -16.10
N VAL A 849 -29.65 -27.26 -15.09
CA VAL A 849 -30.76 -27.83 -14.32
C VAL A 849 -32.08 -27.26 -14.82
N ALA A 850 -33.01 -28.13 -15.25
CA ALA A 850 -34.35 -27.71 -15.67
C ALA A 850 -35.33 -27.70 -14.49
N ILE A 851 -35.96 -26.55 -14.25
CA ILE A 851 -36.99 -26.35 -13.21
C ILE A 851 -38.36 -26.29 -13.90
N THR A 852 -39.14 -27.36 -13.75
CA THR A 852 -40.47 -27.52 -14.38
C THR A 852 -41.62 -27.71 -13.38
N THR A 853 -41.30 -27.82 -12.10
CA THR A 853 -42.27 -28.01 -11.01
C THR A 853 -41.91 -27.12 -9.82
N SER A 854 -42.80 -27.00 -8.84
CA SER A 854 -42.52 -26.26 -7.60
C SER A 854 -41.53 -26.97 -6.65
N SER A 855 -41.08 -28.17 -6.98
CA SER A 855 -40.16 -28.96 -6.16
C SER A 855 -38.71 -28.55 -6.44
N GLY A 856 -37.90 -28.39 -5.39
CA GLY A 856 -36.47 -28.11 -5.54
C GLY A 856 -35.71 -29.27 -6.22
N VAL A 857 -34.68 -28.93 -6.99
CA VAL A 857 -33.81 -29.88 -7.70
C VAL A 857 -32.41 -29.83 -7.10
N THR A 858 -31.78 -30.98 -6.92
CA THR A 858 -30.42 -31.06 -6.36
C THR A 858 -29.37 -31.39 -7.41
N THR A 859 -28.14 -30.93 -7.16
CA THR A 859 -26.95 -31.22 -7.97
C THR A 859 -25.73 -31.32 -7.05
N SER A 860 -24.76 -32.16 -7.39
CA SER A 860 -23.55 -32.38 -6.59
C SER A 860 -22.34 -31.79 -7.30
N PHE A 861 -21.50 -31.07 -6.57
CA PHE A 861 -20.23 -30.50 -7.03
C PHE A 861 -19.04 -31.26 -6.43
N VAL A 862 -18.07 -31.66 -7.26
CA VAL A 862 -16.90 -32.44 -6.84
C VAL A 862 -15.62 -31.79 -7.36
N VAL A 863 -14.55 -31.81 -6.54
CA VAL A 863 -13.20 -31.34 -6.87
C VAL A 863 -12.14 -32.38 -6.55
N VAL A 864 -10.97 -32.25 -7.16
CA VAL A 864 -9.78 -33.07 -6.87
C VAL A 864 -8.74 -32.19 -6.18
N ALA A 865 -8.14 -32.66 -5.10
CA ALA A 865 -7.09 -31.96 -4.36
C ALA A 865 -5.72 -32.07 -5.01
N SER A 866 -5.65 -31.70 -6.29
CA SER A 866 -4.41 -31.49 -7.01
C SER A 866 -4.22 -30.00 -7.32
N GLU A 867 -3.04 -29.60 -7.77
CA GLU A 867 -2.70 -28.26 -8.29
C GLU A 867 -1.99 -28.46 -9.64
N PRO A 868 -2.04 -27.53 -10.60
CA PRO A 868 -1.29 -27.65 -11.84
C PRO A 868 0.20 -27.90 -11.57
N THR A 869 0.85 -28.85 -12.28
CA THR A 869 2.31 -28.92 -12.29
C THR A 869 2.76 -27.62 -12.94
N THR A 870 3.19 -26.66 -12.13
CA THR A 870 4.05 -25.61 -12.62
C THR A 870 5.27 -26.31 -13.21
N VAL A 871 5.40 -26.30 -14.53
CA VAL A 871 6.73 -26.34 -15.10
C VAL A 871 7.37 -25.10 -14.51
N ALA A 872 8.24 -25.31 -13.52
CA ALA A 872 9.13 -24.29 -13.03
C ALA A 872 10.05 -23.88 -14.18
N ASN A 873 9.52 -23.16 -15.16
CA ASN A 873 10.25 -22.04 -15.70
C ASN A 873 10.26 -21.00 -14.58
N SER A 874 11.14 -21.25 -13.61
CA SER A 874 11.88 -20.20 -12.93
C SER A 874 12.59 -19.39 -14.03
N ILE A 875 11.86 -18.55 -14.74
CA ILE A 875 12.44 -17.32 -15.24
C ILE A 875 12.56 -16.48 -13.99
N ARG A 876 13.79 -16.43 -13.48
CA ARG A 876 14.18 -15.47 -12.47
C ARG A 876 13.68 -14.09 -12.92
N PRO A 877 12.89 -13.36 -12.12
CA PRO A 877 12.77 -11.92 -12.26
C PRO A 877 14.15 -11.37 -11.89
N GLY A 878 14.89 -10.93 -12.90
CA GLY A 878 16.29 -10.55 -12.75
C GLY A 878 17.15 -11.18 -13.85
N LEU A 879 17.37 -10.38 -14.90
CA LEU A 879 18.52 -10.39 -15.79
C LEU A 879 19.04 -11.78 -16.23
N LYS A 880 18.79 -12.12 -17.50
CA LYS A 880 19.77 -12.88 -18.27
C LYS A 880 20.31 -12.01 -19.41
N PRO A 881 21.64 -12.01 -19.63
CA PRO A 881 22.27 -11.05 -20.52
C PRO A 881 21.88 -11.31 -21.97
N SER A 882 21.75 -10.23 -22.73
CA SER A 882 21.71 -10.24 -24.18
C SER A 882 22.89 -11.01 -24.76
N GLY A 883 22.64 -12.19 -25.30
CA GLY A 883 23.63 -12.92 -26.08
C GLY A 883 23.79 -12.34 -27.48
N ARG A 884 24.47 -11.19 -27.62
CA ARG A 884 25.09 -10.82 -28.90
C ARG A 884 26.49 -11.41 -28.94
N ARG A 885 26.69 -12.29 -29.94
CA ARG A 885 27.90 -13.05 -30.22
C ARG A 885 29.17 -12.18 -30.20
N PRO A 886 30.21 -12.53 -29.44
CA PRO A 886 31.57 -12.18 -29.78
C PRO A 886 32.20 -13.34 -30.57
N SER A 887 32.59 -13.06 -31.79
CA SER A 887 33.51 -13.89 -32.56
C SER A 887 34.90 -13.89 -31.90
N ALA A 888 35.29 -14.95 -31.20
CA ALA A 888 36.68 -15.40 -31.08
C ALA A 888 36.80 -16.76 -30.37
N LYS A 889 37.21 -17.77 -31.15
CA LYS A 889 38.02 -18.96 -30.81
C LYS A 889 37.90 -19.54 -29.38
N MET A 890 37.17 -20.65 -29.28
CA MET A 890 37.22 -21.60 -28.15
C MET A 890 38.61 -22.24 -27.98
N PRO A 891 39.16 -22.32 -26.76
CA PRO A 891 39.94 -23.46 -26.31
C PRO A 891 39.01 -24.50 -25.68
N TRP A 892 38.96 -25.67 -26.32
CA TRP A 892 38.45 -26.94 -25.84
C TRP A 892 38.85 -27.31 -24.39
N TYR A 893 37.99 -28.12 -23.76
CA TYR A 893 38.09 -28.86 -22.48
C TYR A 893 37.21 -28.36 -21.33
N ALA A 894 35.93 -28.75 -21.33
CA ALA A 894 35.16 -29.11 -20.12
C ALA A 894 33.82 -29.76 -20.50
N ALA A 895 33.86 -30.89 -21.21
CA ALA A 895 32.74 -31.84 -21.28
C ALA A 895 33.29 -33.20 -21.77
N GLY A 896 33.48 -34.16 -20.85
CA GLY A 896 33.88 -35.51 -21.25
C GLY A 896 34.74 -36.23 -20.21
N SER A 897 34.17 -36.56 -19.05
CA SER A 897 34.84 -37.36 -18.02
C SER A 897 34.25 -38.76 -17.83
N GLY A 898 33.27 -39.18 -18.63
CA GLY A 898 32.73 -40.56 -18.59
C GLY A 898 33.20 -41.47 -19.74
N ALA A 899 33.17 -40.98 -20.99
CA ALA A 899 33.40 -41.82 -22.17
C ALA A 899 34.89 -41.99 -22.54
N THR A 900 35.74 -41.05 -22.16
CA THR A 900 37.20 -41.06 -22.42
C THR A 900 37.94 -42.07 -21.54
N LEU A 901 37.46 -42.31 -20.31
CA LEU A 901 38.05 -43.31 -19.40
C LEU A 901 37.73 -44.75 -19.84
N ALA A 902 36.54 -45.00 -20.38
CA ALA A 902 36.14 -46.31 -20.90
C ALA A 902 36.88 -46.69 -22.21
N GLY A 903 37.16 -45.71 -23.08
CA GLY A 903 37.91 -45.91 -24.33
C GLY A 903 39.40 -46.25 -24.11
N LEU A 904 40.02 -45.68 -23.07
CA LEU A 904 41.43 -45.94 -22.73
C LEU A 904 41.65 -47.35 -22.15
N CYS A 905 40.71 -47.88 -21.35
CA CYS A 905 40.80 -49.24 -20.81
C CYS A 905 40.67 -50.35 -21.88
N LEU A 906 39.94 -50.10 -22.98
CA LEU A 906 39.80 -51.06 -24.09
C LEU A 906 41.06 -51.18 -24.98
N LEU A 907 41.94 -50.17 -24.96
CA LEU A 907 43.19 -50.17 -25.73
C LEU A 907 44.33 -50.96 -25.07
N MET A 908 44.22 -51.28 -23.77
CA MET A 908 45.21 -52.07 -23.03
C MET A 908 44.93 -53.59 -22.99
N LEU A 909 43.82 -54.06 -23.58
CA LEU A 909 43.50 -55.48 -23.67
C LEU A 909 43.98 -56.10 -25.00
N PRO A 910 44.46 -57.37 -25.02
CA PRO A 910 44.88 -58.04 -26.24
C PRO A 910 43.72 -58.26 -27.23
N ARG A 911 44.01 -58.13 -28.53
CA ARG A 911 43.05 -58.00 -29.65
C ARG A 911 41.93 -59.06 -29.70
N ARG A 912 42.16 -60.27 -29.17
CA ARG A 912 41.18 -61.36 -29.13
C ARG A 912 40.14 -61.27 -28.02
N ARG A 913 40.32 -60.41 -26.99
CA ARG A 913 39.36 -60.26 -25.87
C ARG A 913 38.54 -58.96 -25.89
N ARG A 914 38.80 -58.06 -26.84
CA ARG A 914 38.12 -56.75 -26.91
C ARG A 914 36.63 -56.85 -27.24
N TRP A 915 36.24 -57.82 -28.09
CA TRP A 915 34.84 -58.03 -28.45
C TRP A 915 34.00 -58.60 -27.31
N VAL A 916 34.59 -59.40 -26.42
CA VAL A 916 33.90 -59.96 -25.25
C VAL A 916 33.71 -58.90 -24.15
N ALA A 917 34.69 -58.01 -23.96
CA ALA A 917 34.57 -56.89 -23.02
C ALA A 917 33.58 -55.80 -23.49
N LEU A 918 33.50 -55.56 -24.81
CA LEU A 918 32.48 -54.69 -25.40
C LEU A 918 31.07 -55.28 -25.28
N LEU A 919 30.91 -56.60 -25.48
CA LEU A 919 29.64 -57.28 -25.25
C LEU A 919 29.22 -57.23 -23.77
N ALA A 920 30.17 -57.40 -22.84
CA ALA A 920 29.90 -57.32 -21.40
C ALA A 920 29.51 -55.90 -20.95
N ALA A 921 30.14 -54.85 -21.49
CA ALA A 921 29.77 -53.46 -21.18
C ALA A 921 28.38 -53.08 -21.71
N VAL A 922 27.98 -53.63 -22.87
CA VAL A 922 26.64 -53.44 -23.44
C VAL A 922 25.59 -54.24 -22.66
N ILE A 923 25.90 -55.46 -22.22
CA ILE A 923 24.99 -56.30 -21.41
C ILE A 923 24.73 -55.68 -20.02
N SER A 924 25.74 -55.04 -19.40
CA SER A 924 25.57 -54.35 -18.11
C SER A 924 24.65 -53.12 -18.18
N ILE A 925 24.52 -52.50 -19.35
CA ILE A 925 23.62 -51.35 -19.55
C ILE A 925 22.17 -51.82 -19.80
N SER A 926 21.97 -53.05 -20.29
CA SER A 926 20.66 -53.67 -20.48
C SER A 926 20.14 -54.50 -19.29
N ALA A 927 20.95 -54.73 -18.24
CA ALA A 927 20.58 -55.49 -17.04
C ALA A 927 20.06 -54.62 -15.87
N LEU A 928 19.77 -53.34 -16.11
CA LEU A 928 19.13 -52.42 -15.16
C LEU A 928 17.62 -52.21 -15.44
N THR A 929 17.04 -53.09 -16.24
CA THR A 929 15.59 -53.21 -16.40
C THR A 929 15.18 -54.67 -16.25
N ALA A 930 14.38 -54.95 -15.21
CA ALA A 930 13.70 -56.22 -14.89
C ALA A 930 14.42 -57.21 -13.93
N ALA A 931 14.24 -56.99 -12.61
CA ALA A 931 13.91 -58.03 -11.63
C ALA A 931 13.66 -57.39 -10.25
N GLY A 932 12.45 -57.56 -9.71
CA GLY A 932 12.13 -57.09 -8.35
C GLY A 932 10.67 -57.12 -7.93
N CYS A 933 9.87 -58.09 -8.37
CA CYS A 933 8.63 -58.46 -7.66
C CYS A 933 8.98 -59.42 -6.52
N GLY A 934 8.63 -59.06 -5.29
CA GLY A 934 8.66 -59.91 -4.11
C GLY A 934 7.47 -59.59 -3.21
N SER A 935 6.43 -60.39 -3.34
CA SER A 935 5.19 -60.35 -2.55
C SER A 935 5.38 -61.00 -1.18
N SER A 936 5.02 -60.28 -0.11
CA SER A 936 4.65 -60.86 1.18
C SER A 936 3.32 -60.24 1.64
N THR A 937 2.32 -61.09 1.79
CA THR A 937 0.97 -60.80 2.27
C THR A 937 0.91 -60.72 3.79
N SER A 938 0.39 -59.62 4.34
CA SER A 938 -0.41 -59.63 5.57
C SER A 938 -1.52 -58.57 5.49
N ASN A 939 -2.75 -59.05 5.69
CA ASN A 939 -4.03 -58.33 5.63
C ASN A 939 -4.10 -57.10 6.55
N THR A 940 -4.64 -55.98 6.07
CA THR A 940 -6.00 -55.45 6.40
C THR A 940 -6.14 -53.97 5.99
N GLY A 941 -7.27 -53.62 5.35
CA GLY A 941 -7.82 -52.25 5.29
C GLY A 941 -7.63 -51.50 3.96
N GLY A 942 -8.64 -51.52 3.09
CA GLY A 942 -8.63 -50.83 1.79
C GLY A 942 -8.94 -49.33 1.84
N GLY A 943 -8.52 -48.63 0.79
CA GLY A 943 -8.93 -47.27 0.43
C GLY A 943 -8.39 -46.93 -0.96
N GLY A 944 -9.28 -46.77 -1.95
CA GLY A 944 -8.93 -46.53 -3.35
C GLY A 944 -8.36 -45.14 -3.58
N GLY A 945 -7.18 -45.06 -4.22
CA GLY A 945 -6.58 -43.82 -4.69
C GLY A 945 -6.57 -43.79 -6.22
N THR A 946 -7.29 -42.83 -6.79
CA THR A 946 -7.23 -42.47 -8.22
C THR A 946 -5.94 -41.69 -8.50
N THR A 947 -5.17 -42.06 -9.51
CA THR A 947 -4.01 -41.30 -10.01
C THR A 947 -4.43 -39.88 -10.45
N PRO A 948 -3.69 -38.81 -10.09
CA PRO A 948 -3.98 -37.45 -10.52
C PRO A 948 -3.99 -37.31 -12.06
N PRO A 949 -4.77 -36.37 -12.63
CA PRO A 949 -4.72 -36.04 -14.05
C PRO A 949 -3.30 -35.65 -14.49
N ALA A 950 -2.88 -36.05 -15.70
CA ALA A 950 -1.59 -35.69 -16.26
C ALA A 950 -1.41 -34.15 -16.30
N GLY A 951 -0.33 -33.63 -15.69
CA GLY A 951 -0.08 -32.18 -15.59
C GLY A 951 -0.51 -31.53 -14.27
N THR A 952 -0.71 -32.30 -13.20
CA THR A 952 -1.03 -31.80 -11.84
C THR A 952 -0.17 -32.46 -10.75
N THR A 953 0.18 -31.73 -9.68
CA THR A 953 0.75 -32.24 -8.42
C THR A 953 -0.31 -32.32 -7.33
N ASN A 954 -0.02 -32.92 -6.18
CA ASN A 954 -0.91 -32.84 -5.02
C ASN A 954 -1.06 -31.38 -4.56
N ALA A 955 -2.27 -31.00 -4.15
CA ALA A 955 -2.51 -29.69 -3.57
C ALA A 955 -1.70 -29.50 -2.28
N SER A 956 -1.23 -28.28 -2.06
CA SER A 956 -0.54 -27.89 -0.84
C SER A 956 -1.49 -27.88 0.37
N LYS A 957 -0.93 -27.79 1.58
CA LYS A 957 -1.73 -27.71 2.81
C LYS A 957 -2.41 -26.34 2.87
N GLY A 958 -3.73 -26.32 3.01
CA GLY A 958 -4.49 -25.07 3.03
C GLY A 958 -5.99 -25.24 3.01
N ILE A 959 -6.70 -24.12 3.08
CA ILE A 959 -8.15 -24.05 2.84
C ILE A 959 -8.33 -23.42 1.46
N TYR A 960 -9.04 -24.12 0.58
CA TYR A 960 -9.34 -23.70 -0.79
C TYR A 960 -10.83 -23.40 -0.93
N THR A 961 -11.17 -22.28 -1.56
CA THR A 961 -12.54 -21.78 -1.68
C THR A 961 -13.00 -21.80 -3.13
N PHE A 962 -14.24 -22.22 -3.34
CA PHE A 962 -14.90 -22.19 -4.64
C PHE A 962 -16.15 -21.33 -4.58
N THR A 963 -16.29 -20.42 -5.54
CA THR A 963 -17.53 -19.70 -5.77
C THR A 963 -18.36 -20.48 -6.79
N VAL A 964 -19.53 -20.96 -6.40
CA VAL A 964 -20.47 -21.67 -7.27
C VAL A 964 -21.59 -20.73 -7.65
N THR A 965 -21.84 -20.56 -8.94
CA THR A 965 -22.78 -19.59 -9.50
C THR A 965 -23.86 -20.28 -10.32
N ALA A 966 -25.10 -19.89 -10.08
CA ALA A 966 -26.29 -20.36 -10.77
C ALA A 966 -26.93 -19.20 -11.55
N VAL A 967 -27.13 -19.39 -12.85
CA VAL A 967 -27.58 -18.33 -13.77
C VAL A 967 -28.82 -18.77 -14.55
N SER A 968 -29.85 -17.91 -14.59
CA SER A 968 -30.97 -18.04 -15.53
C SER A 968 -31.44 -16.68 -16.02
N GLY A 969 -31.17 -16.38 -17.29
CA GLY A 969 -31.44 -15.04 -17.84
C GLY A 969 -30.64 -13.96 -17.11
N THR A 970 -31.33 -13.03 -16.45
CA THR A 970 -30.73 -11.96 -15.64
C THR A 970 -30.60 -12.33 -14.15
N LEU A 971 -31.14 -13.47 -13.73
CA LEU A 971 -31.05 -13.94 -12.33
C LEU A 971 -29.71 -14.64 -12.13
N VAL A 972 -28.95 -14.20 -11.13
CA VAL A 972 -27.64 -14.73 -10.77
C VAL A 972 -27.59 -14.91 -9.26
N HIS A 973 -27.44 -16.16 -8.83
CA HIS A 973 -27.30 -16.54 -7.42
C HIS A 973 -25.98 -17.28 -7.22
N SER A 974 -25.22 -16.90 -6.21
CA SER A 974 -23.91 -17.49 -5.94
C SER A 974 -23.75 -17.85 -4.47
N THR A 975 -22.94 -18.88 -4.22
CA THR A 975 -22.61 -19.34 -2.88
C THR A 975 -21.19 -19.88 -2.87
N GLN A 976 -20.51 -19.77 -1.72
CA GLN A 976 -19.17 -20.30 -1.53
C GLN A 976 -19.17 -21.62 -0.76
N ILE A 977 -18.16 -22.45 -1.06
CA ILE A 977 -17.84 -23.68 -0.34
C ILE A 977 -16.32 -23.78 -0.18
N SER A 978 -15.86 -24.46 0.86
CA SER A 978 -14.44 -24.58 1.14
C SER A 978 -13.99 -26.05 1.28
N TYR A 979 -12.73 -26.30 0.94
CA TYR A 979 -12.08 -27.58 1.09
C TYR A 979 -10.80 -27.42 1.92
N ASN A 980 -10.66 -28.21 2.98
CA ASN A 980 -9.45 -28.21 3.82
C ASN A 980 -8.53 -29.37 3.41
N VAL A 981 -7.32 -29.05 2.97
CA VAL A 981 -6.24 -29.99 2.68
C VAL A 981 -5.28 -29.99 3.88
N PRO A 982 -5.24 -31.06 4.70
CA PRO A 982 -4.58 -31.08 6.02
C PRO A 982 -3.05 -31.13 6.01
#